data_AF-A0A8J5LZV6-F1
#
_entry.id   AF-A0A8J5LZV6-F1
#
_cell.length_a   1.000
_cell.length_b   1.000
_cell.length_c   1.000
_cell.angle_alpha   90.00
_cell.angle_beta   90.00
_cell.angle_gamma   90.00
#
_symmetry.space_group_name_H-M   'P 1'
#
loop_
_entity.id
_entity.type
_entity.pdbx_description
1 polymer ?
#
loop_
_entity_poly.entity_id
_entity_poly.type
_entity_poly.pdbx_seq_one_letter_code
_entity_poly.pdbx_strand_id
1 'polypeptide(L)'
;MGTRLRSSPSFPPPISRAFHSVYGYLSKSHTPAGIEGLDRWHNEEANVRTGSGGGQCTNWQEANRGYSTVDEGDLVRQFKLFVPTNFSTIISISTNQTMVKSVTAEAENKDIELDNHFSSITHTESLKCVHKVGFPPQRKFVKEFKDALKETFFADDPLRPYKDQPRSRKLVLGLQFLFPILDWGRNYNITKFKGDVIAGLTIASLCIPQDIGYAKLANLDPKYGLYSSFVPPLIYAVMGSSLDIAIGPVAVISLLLGTLLQNEIDPTTNKEEYRQLAFTATFFAGVVQAALGLLRLGFLIEFLSHAAIVGFMGGAAITIALQQLKGFLGIKNFTKNTDIVSVMKSVWGSVHHGWNWQTILIGASFLAFLMFAKYIGKKRKKFFWVPAMAPLVSVIVSTFFVYITRADKHGVQIVKKIDRGINPSSVTQIHFSGPYAAKGFKIGVVAGMIALTEAIAIGRTFAAMKDYQLDGNKEMVALGTMNIIGSMTSCYVATGSFSRSAVNFMSGCQTTVSNIVMSLVVMLTLLLITPLFKYTPNAILSSIIISAVIGLIDYEAALRIWKVDKFDFIACMGAFLGVVFVSVEIGLLIAVCISLAKILLQVTRPRTALLGNLPKTTLYRNIEQYPEAAKVPGALIVRIDSAVYFTNSNYVKERILRWLRDEEEQLNAKSLPKITILIVDMSPVIDIDTSGIHAFEELYKTLQKQEVQLVLANPGPVVIQKLHLAKFTELISQDKIFLSVGEAVMSCSLNSRRDA
;
A
#
# COMPACT_ATOMS: atom_id res chain seq x y z
N MET A 1 -57.77 -19.30 46.36
CA MET A 1 -57.26 -20.67 46.13
C MET A 1 -55.74 -20.62 45.93
N GLY A 2 -54.96 -21.12 46.90
CA GLY A 2 -53.67 -21.82 46.73
C GLY A 2 -52.41 -21.18 46.10
N THR A 3 -51.50 -20.68 46.97
CA THR A 3 -50.04 -21.03 47.11
C THR A 3 -48.97 -20.84 46.00
N ARG A 4 -48.03 -19.89 46.29
CA ARG A 4 -46.54 -19.98 46.50
C ARG A 4 -45.50 -20.42 45.42
N LEU A 5 -44.51 -19.51 45.22
CA LEU A 5 -43.01 -19.61 45.31
C LEU A 5 -42.06 -19.68 44.07
N ARG A 6 -41.19 -18.64 43.99
CA ARG A 6 -39.72 -18.53 43.72
C ARG A 6 -39.07 -19.07 42.42
N SER A 7 -38.33 -18.22 41.69
CA SER A 7 -36.89 -17.88 41.85
C SER A 7 -36.27 -17.21 40.60
N SER A 8 -35.35 -16.27 40.81
CA SER A 8 -34.46 -15.60 39.82
C SER A 8 -33.16 -16.39 39.61
N PRO A 9 -32.34 -16.08 38.56
CA PRO A 9 -31.16 -15.25 38.85
C PRO A 9 -30.69 -14.27 37.73
N SER A 10 -30.23 -13.10 38.20
CA SER A 10 -29.11 -12.22 37.78
C SER A 10 -28.58 -12.17 36.33
N PHE A 11 -28.59 -10.95 35.76
CA PHE A 11 -27.75 -10.49 34.64
C PHE A 11 -26.32 -10.12 35.10
N PRO A 12 -25.26 -10.34 34.29
CA PRO A 12 -23.93 -9.80 34.55
C PRO A 12 -23.73 -8.36 33.98
N PRO A 13 -22.78 -7.58 34.51
CA PRO A 13 -22.59 -6.15 34.23
C PRO A 13 -21.82 -5.87 32.92
N PRO A 14 -21.79 -4.61 32.43
CA PRO A 14 -21.19 -4.27 31.14
C PRO A 14 -19.65 -4.32 31.17
N ILE A 15 -19.08 -4.77 30.05
CA ILE A 15 -17.64 -4.90 29.80
C ILE A 15 -17.01 -3.50 29.72
N SER A 16 -16.54 -2.97 30.85
CA SER A 16 -15.65 -1.80 30.91
C SER A 16 -14.28 -2.12 31.55
N ARG A 17 -13.93 -3.39 31.71
CA ARG A 17 -12.66 -3.85 32.34
C ARG A 17 -11.82 -4.82 31.49
N ALA A 18 -11.86 -4.72 30.16
CA ALA A 18 -11.01 -5.55 29.28
C ALA A 18 -9.77 -4.84 28.72
N PHE A 19 -9.61 -3.52 28.88
CA PHE A 19 -8.46 -2.78 28.32
C PHE A 19 -7.35 -2.44 29.32
N HIS A 20 -7.50 -2.76 30.60
CA HIS A 20 -6.52 -2.40 31.64
C HIS A 20 -5.68 -3.57 32.18
N SER A 21 -5.84 -4.80 31.67
CA SER A 21 -5.11 -5.99 32.15
C SER A 21 -4.01 -6.51 31.23
N VAL A 22 -3.83 -5.95 30.02
CA VAL A 22 -2.80 -6.44 29.08
C VAL A 22 -1.43 -5.79 29.32
N TYR A 23 -1.37 -4.66 30.02
CA TYR A 23 -0.10 -3.95 30.31
C TYR A 23 0.58 -4.37 31.63
N GLY A 24 -0.07 -5.18 32.46
CA GLY A 24 0.48 -5.62 33.77
C GLY A 24 1.17 -6.99 33.77
N TYR A 25 1.07 -7.77 32.68
CA TYR A 25 1.56 -9.15 32.63
C TYR A 25 2.87 -9.34 31.82
N LEU A 26 3.45 -8.26 31.27
CA LEU A 26 4.70 -8.30 30.50
C LEU A 26 5.95 -7.86 31.29
N SER A 27 5.90 -7.89 32.63
CA SER A 27 7.05 -7.50 33.47
C SER A 27 7.56 -8.61 34.42
N LYS A 28 6.97 -9.81 34.46
CA LYS A 28 7.47 -10.90 35.32
C LYS A 28 7.21 -12.29 34.72
N SER A 29 8.16 -12.80 33.94
CA SER A 29 8.47 -14.22 33.85
C SER A 29 9.80 -14.45 33.13
N HIS A 30 10.88 -14.52 33.92
CA HIS A 30 12.11 -15.20 33.54
C HIS A 30 11.96 -16.68 33.92
N THR A 31 12.01 -17.59 32.93
CA THR A 31 12.79 -18.85 32.95
C THR A 31 12.80 -19.48 31.55
N PRO A 32 13.88 -20.21 31.17
CA PRO A 32 14.11 -20.66 29.80
C PRO A 32 13.69 -22.12 29.60
N ALA A 33 12.98 -22.41 28.51
CA ALA A 33 12.85 -23.77 27.99
C ALA A 33 12.57 -23.69 26.48
N GLY A 34 13.49 -24.22 25.67
CA GLY A 34 13.27 -24.40 24.23
C GLY A 34 14.35 -23.80 23.32
N ILE A 35 15.62 -24.13 23.55
CA ILE A 35 16.67 -24.05 22.52
C ILE A 35 17.47 -25.36 22.59
N GLU A 36 16.95 -26.40 21.93
CA GLU A 36 17.78 -27.52 21.44
C GLU A 36 17.60 -27.52 19.93
N GLY A 37 18.60 -27.01 19.21
CA GLY A 37 18.53 -26.96 17.74
C GLY A 37 19.36 -25.88 17.05
N LEU A 38 20.27 -25.18 17.75
CA LEU A 38 21.14 -24.17 17.12
C LEU A 38 22.62 -24.16 17.59
N ASP A 39 23.07 -25.17 18.34
CA ASP A 39 24.47 -25.27 18.79
C ASP A 39 25.38 -26.14 17.90
N ARG A 40 24.96 -26.44 16.66
CA ARG A 40 25.74 -27.27 15.73
C ARG A 40 26.50 -26.53 14.64
N TRP A 41 26.52 -25.20 14.67
CA TRP A 41 27.15 -24.38 13.62
C TRP A 41 28.21 -23.39 14.12
N HIS A 42 28.49 -23.35 15.43
CA HIS A 42 29.45 -22.42 16.02
C HIS A 42 30.72 -23.06 16.59
N ASN A 43 30.96 -24.36 16.37
CA ASN A 43 32.02 -25.12 17.04
C ASN A 43 33.04 -25.77 16.07
N GLU A 44 33.35 -25.12 14.94
CA GLU A 44 34.34 -25.64 13.98
C GLU A 44 35.46 -24.65 13.57
N GLU A 45 35.61 -23.51 14.25
CA GLU A 45 36.71 -22.55 14.00
C GLU A 45 37.60 -22.23 15.21
N ALA A 46 37.50 -22.98 16.30
CA ALA A 46 38.36 -22.81 17.47
C ALA A 46 39.23 -24.04 17.73
N ASN A 47 40.15 -24.36 16.81
CA ASN A 47 41.21 -25.33 17.12
C ASN A 47 42.48 -25.19 16.26
N VAL A 48 43.15 -24.03 16.28
CA VAL A 48 44.56 -23.94 15.85
C VAL A 48 45.33 -22.90 16.70
N ARG A 49 46.31 -23.42 17.46
CA ARG A 49 47.53 -22.78 18.01
C ARG A 49 47.44 -22.03 19.35
N THR A 50 47.69 -22.80 20.40
CA THR A 50 48.54 -22.42 21.54
C THR A 50 50.01 -22.24 21.09
N GLY A 51 50.74 -21.31 21.72
CA GLY A 51 52.20 -21.23 21.57
C GLY A 51 52.84 -19.87 21.85
N SER A 52 53.02 -19.57 23.14
CA SER A 52 54.12 -18.82 23.80
C SER A 52 55.06 -17.89 23.00
N GLY A 53 55.32 -16.69 23.55
CA GLY A 53 56.67 -16.11 23.54
C GLY A 53 56.78 -14.59 23.34
N GLY A 54 56.91 -13.86 24.46
CA GLY A 54 57.87 -12.76 24.72
C GLY A 54 58.11 -11.61 23.72
N GLY A 55 58.05 -10.37 24.23
CA GLY A 55 59.12 -9.38 23.98
C GLY A 55 58.77 -8.12 23.15
N GLN A 56 58.60 -7.01 23.87
CA GLN A 56 59.09 -5.63 23.62
C GLN A 56 58.89 -4.88 22.27
N CYS A 57 58.32 -3.69 22.43
CA CYS A 57 58.62 -2.37 21.83
C CYS A 57 59.46 -2.28 20.54
N THR A 58 58.97 -1.56 19.51
CA THR A 58 59.37 -0.17 19.19
C THR A 58 58.84 0.30 17.82
N ASN A 59 58.47 1.59 17.80
CA ASN A 59 58.54 2.61 16.75
C ASN A 59 58.16 2.36 15.27
N TRP A 60 57.21 3.21 14.88
CA TRP A 60 57.07 3.87 13.58
C TRP A 60 58.37 4.50 13.07
N GLN A 61 58.80 4.12 11.87
CA GLN A 61 59.14 4.98 10.72
C GLN A 61 60.03 4.21 9.73
N GLU A 62 59.86 4.52 8.44
CA GLU A 62 60.65 4.08 7.28
C GLU A 62 60.37 2.69 6.69
N ALA A 63 59.55 2.66 5.63
CA ALA A 63 59.98 2.08 4.35
C ALA A 63 58.95 2.43 3.25
N ASN A 64 59.07 3.63 2.72
CA ASN A 64 58.45 4.01 1.45
C ASN A 64 59.38 3.49 0.33
N ARG A 65 59.04 2.38 -0.34
CA ARG A 65 59.65 1.99 -1.62
C ARG A 65 58.82 0.90 -2.32
N GLY A 66 58.25 1.28 -3.46
CA GLY A 66 58.10 0.45 -4.67
C GLY A 66 57.25 -0.81 -4.57
N TYR A 67 55.98 -0.73 -4.98
CA TYR A 67 55.27 -1.89 -5.52
C TYR A 67 54.78 -1.60 -6.93
N SER A 68 55.48 -2.23 -7.87
CA SER A 68 55.07 -2.46 -9.24
C SER A 68 54.36 -3.82 -9.30
N THR A 69 53.16 -3.84 -9.88
CA THR A 69 52.54 -4.92 -10.69
C THR A 69 52.64 -6.37 -10.20
N VAL A 70 51.53 -6.93 -9.67
CA VAL A 70 51.06 -8.31 -9.97
C VAL A 70 49.52 -8.40 -9.90
N ASP A 71 48.95 -8.75 -11.06
CA ASP A 71 47.66 -9.33 -11.49
C ASP A 71 46.40 -9.42 -10.58
N GLU A 72 45.36 -8.66 -10.99
CA GLU A 72 43.93 -8.86 -10.70
C GLU A 72 43.32 -10.02 -11.54
N GLY A 73 43.80 -11.25 -11.34
CA GLY A 73 43.32 -12.43 -12.07
C GLY A 73 42.25 -13.26 -11.35
N ASP A 74 42.34 -13.40 -10.03
CA ASP A 74 41.63 -14.49 -9.33
C ASP A 74 40.64 -14.06 -8.23
N LEU A 75 40.55 -12.78 -7.91
CA LEU A 75 39.54 -12.26 -6.96
C LEU A 75 38.16 -11.99 -7.60
N VAL A 76 38.07 -11.99 -8.92
CA VAL A 76 36.82 -11.71 -9.67
C VAL A 76 35.96 -12.97 -9.89
N ARG A 77 36.45 -14.17 -9.55
CA ARG A 77 35.69 -15.43 -9.74
C ARG A 77 34.88 -15.90 -8.54
N GLN A 78 35.13 -15.41 -7.32
CA GLN A 78 34.33 -15.81 -6.14
C GLN A 78 33.24 -14.82 -5.71
N PHE A 79 33.24 -13.56 -6.20
CA PHE A 79 32.24 -12.56 -5.80
C PHE A 79 30.98 -12.49 -6.68
N LYS A 80 30.82 -13.41 -7.64
CA LYS A 80 29.73 -13.36 -8.65
C LYS A 80 28.49 -14.21 -8.34
N LEU A 81 28.27 -14.59 -7.08
CA LEU A 81 27.16 -15.48 -6.68
C LEU A 81 26.08 -14.85 -5.78
N PHE A 82 26.14 -13.55 -5.47
CA PHE A 82 25.17 -12.94 -4.54
C PHE A 82 24.73 -11.50 -4.88
N VAL A 83 24.50 -11.15 -6.15
CA VAL A 83 23.74 -9.92 -6.49
C VAL A 83 23.01 -10.11 -7.82
N PRO A 84 21.66 -10.01 -7.90
CA PRO A 84 20.98 -9.80 -9.17
C PRO A 84 21.18 -8.35 -9.64
N THR A 85 21.82 -8.23 -10.80
CA THR A 85 21.97 -7.04 -11.63
C THR A 85 20.64 -6.37 -11.96
N ASN A 86 20.44 -5.16 -11.43
CA ASN A 86 19.84 -3.99 -12.11
C ASN A 86 19.96 -2.76 -11.19
N PHE A 87 21.17 -2.22 -11.09
CA PHE A 87 21.43 -0.87 -10.61
C PHE A 87 22.27 -0.16 -11.67
N SER A 88 21.62 0.16 -12.78
CA SER A 88 22.15 1.09 -13.77
C SER A 88 21.00 1.99 -14.18
N THR A 89 20.66 2.94 -13.30
CA THR A 89 20.12 4.28 -13.56
C THR A 89 19.73 4.86 -12.21
N ILE A 90 20.63 5.62 -11.58
CA ILE A 90 20.44 6.75 -10.65
C ILE A 90 21.86 7.04 -10.14
N ILE A 91 22.56 7.89 -10.89
CA ILE A 91 23.43 8.99 -10.47
C ILE A 91 23.76 9.66 -11.80
N SER A 92 22.83 10.50 -12.25
CA SER A 92 23.13 11.56 -13.21
C SER A 92 22.77 12.84 -12.49
N ILE A 93 23.66 13.25 -11.60
CA ILE A 93 23.65 14.61 -11.06
C ILE A 93 24.16 15.47 -12.21
N SER A 94 23.21 16.08 -12.92
CA SER A 94 23.43 17.22 -13.78
C SER A 94 24.19 18.28 -12.99
N THR A 95 25.48 18.39 -13.25
CA THR A 95 26.34 19.49 -12.86
C THR A 95 25.83 20.75 -13.55
N ASN A 96 24.99 21.53 -12.86
CA ASN A 96 24.69 22.89 -13.27
C ASN A 96 25.91 23.77 -12.95
N GLN A 97 26.83 23.84 -13.92
CA GLN A 97 27.89 24.85 -14.02
C GLN A 97 27.27 26.24 -14.26
N THR A 98 26.71 26.88 -13.23
CA THR A 98 26.38 28.33 -13.31
C THR A 98 26.32 29.05 -11.94
N MET A 99 26.98 28.55 -10.90
CA MET A 99 27.09 29.24 -9.59
C MET A 99 28.46 29.03 -8.91
N VAL A 100 29.54 28.88 -9.69
CA VAL A 100 30.92 28.79 -9.18
C VAL A 100 31.86 29.79 -9.91
N LYS A 101 31.29 30.81 -10.58
CA LYS A 101 32.07 31.84 -11.30
C LYS A 101 31.91 33.27 -10.76
N SER A 102 31.27 33.47 -9.61
CA SER A 102 31.08 34.80 -9.01
C SER A 102 31.68 34.97 -7.62
N VAL A 103 32.55 34.06 -7.16
CA VAL A 103 33.23 34.17 -5.84
C VAL A 103 34.75 34.02 -5.95
N THR A 104 35.30 33.87 -7.16
CA THR A 104 36.76 33.71 -7.39
C THR A 104 37.34 34.79 -8.32
N ALA A 105 36.79 36.01 -8.27
CA ALA A 105 37.31 37.16 -9.03
C ALA A 105 37.52 38.44 -8.20
N GLU A 106 37.52 38.34 -6.86
CA GLU A 106 37.74 39.50 -5.96
C GLU A 106 38.84 39.27 -4.91
N ALA A 107 39.64 38.21 -5.05
CA ALA A 107 40.74 37.89 -4.14
C ALA A 107 42.06 37.73 -4.90
N GLU A 108 42.45 38.76 -5.65
CA GLU A 108 43.81 38.93 -6.18
C GLU A 108 44.07 40.42 -6.41
N ASN A 109 44.17 41.19 -5.31
CA ASN A 109 45.01 42.39 -5.31
C ASN A 109 45.26 42.90 -3.89
N LYS A 110 46.54 43.25 -3.64
CA LYS A 110 47.12 43.94 -2.47
C LYS A 110 47.57 43.09 -1.29
N ASP A 111 48.78 42.57 -1.43
CA ASP A 111 49.79 42.72 -0.37
C ASP A 111 50.51 44.07 -0.56
N ILE A 112 50.76 44.80 0.55
CA ILE A 112 51.98 45.56 0.90
C ILE A 112 51.66 46.56 2.04
N GLU A 113 52.48 46.49 3.11
CA GLU A 113 52.74 47.46 4.20
C GLU A 113 51.70 47.67 5.32
N LEU A 114 51.95 47.11 6.53
CA LEU A 114 52.75 47.78 7.57
C LEU A 114 52.91 46.87 8.82
N ASP A 115 54.12 46.84 9.35
CA ASP A 115 54.58 46.09 10.54
C ASP A 115 54.00 46.59 11.87
N ASN A 116 54.11 45.68 12.86
CA ASN A 116 54.21 45.90 14.31
C ASN A 116 52.99 46.46 15.06
N HIS A 117 52.37 45.63 15.91
CA HIS A 117 52.46 45.77 17.37
C HIS A 117 51.62 44.68 18.09
N PHE A 118 52.32 43.92 18.92
CA PHE A 118 51.87 43.30 20.19
C PHE A 118 50.91 42.11 20.17
N SER A 119 51.55 40.96 20.36
CA SER A 119 51.17 39.88 21.27
C SER A 119 50.47 40.34 22.56
N SER A 120 49.22 39.90 22.72
CA SER A 120 48.66 39.44 24.01
C SER A 120 47.31 38.76 23.76
N ILE A 121 47.34 37.53 23.25
CA ILE A 121 46.19 36.63 23.33
C ILE A 121 46.23 35.98 24.72
N THR A 122 45.71 36.72 25.70
CA THR A 122 45.26 36.12 26.95
C THR A 122 44.07 35.21 26.64
N HIS A 123 44.23 33.93 26.97
CA HIS A 123 43.16 32.96 27.13
C HIS A 123 42.16 33.45 28.20
N THR A 124 41.21 34.28 27.81
CA THR A 124 40.07 34.64 28.66
C THR A 124 38.93 35.08 27.74
N GLU A 125 37.76 34.43 27.91
CA GLU A 125 36.47 34.79 27.28
C GLU A 125 36.23 34.38 25.82
N SER A 126 35.99 33.08 25.57
CA SER A 126 35.06 32.70 24.50
C SER A 126 33.65 33.14 24.90
N LEU A 127 33.23 34.33 24.46
CA LEU A 127 31.88 34.85 24.59
C LEU A 127 30.85 33.76 24.19
N LYS A 128 30.13 33.27 25.21
CA LYS A 128 29.02 32.32 25.10
C LYS A 128 27.85 32.99 24.39
N CYS A 129 27.78 32.86 23.06
CA CYS A 129 26.69 33.44 22.29
C CYS A 129 25.44 32.56 22.40
N VAL A 130 24.40 33.05 23.10
CA VAL A 130 23.05 32.47 23.03
C VAL A 130 22.43 32.94 21.72
N HIS A 131 22.03 32.00 20.85
CA HIS A 131 21.47 32.36 19.56
C HIS A 131 20.00 32.76 19.70
N LYS A 132 19.62 33.92 19.15
CA LYS A 132 18.21 34.32 19.08
C LYS A 132 17.49 33.49 18.01
N VAL A 133 16.35 32.92 18.37
CA VAL A 133 15.48 32.20 17.42
C VAL A 133 14.85 33.22 16.46
N GLY A 134 15.14 33.08 15.17
CA GLY A 134 14.62 33.98 14.13
C GLY A 134 13.15 33.69 13.79
N PHE A 135 12.38 34.74 13.53
CA PHE A 135 11.00 34.63 13.06
C PHE A 135 10.96 34.65 11.52
N PRO A 136 10.24 33.71 10.88
CA PRO A 136 10.10 33.72 9.42
C PRO A 136 9.30 34.96 8.95
N PRO A 137 9.59 35.50 7.75
CA PRO A 137 8.87 36.65 7.22
C PRO A 137 7.40 36.31 6.94
N GLN A 138 6.49 37.24 7.27
CA GLN A 138 5.06 37.05 7.07
C GLN A 138 4.71 36.82 5.59
N ARG A 139 4.01 35.73 5.29
CA ARG A 139 3.46 35.44 3.97
C ARG A 139 1.96 35.76 3.94
N LYS A 140 1.42 36.17 2.79
CA LYS A 140 -0.03 36.40 2.62
C LYS A 140 -0.77 35.05 2.61
N PHE A 141 -1.86 34.94 3.37
CA PHE A 141 -2.72 33.73 3.48
C PHE A 141 -3.07 33.10 2.14
N VAL A 142 -3.46 33.90 1.14
CA VAL A 142 -3.84 33.40 -0.19
C VAL A 142 -2.70 32.66 -0.88
N LYS A 143 -1.45 33.10 -0.67
CA LYS A 143 -0.27 32.45 -1.24
C LYS A 143 -0.01 31.12 -0.53
N GLU A 144 -0.12 31.10 0.78
CA GLU A 144 0.06 29.90 1.61
C GLU A 144 -1.00 28.84 1.34
N PHE A 145 -2.28 29.23 1.27
CA PHE A 145 -3.38 28.33 0.92
C PHE A 145 -3.24 27.76 -0.49
N LYS A 146 -2.85 28.60 -1.46
CA LYS A 146 -2.61 28.17 -2.84
C LYS A 146 -1.43 27.20 -2.92
N ASP A 147 -0.34 27.48 -2.20
CA ASP A 147 0.83 26.61 -2.17
C ASP A 147 0.48 25.27 -1.50
N ALA A 148 -0.28 25.27 -0.40
CA ALA A 148 -0.75 24.07 0.28
C ALA A 148 -1.71 23.21 -0.57
N LEU A 149 -2.68 23.84 -1.25
CA LEU A 149 -3.55 23.12 -2.19
C LEU A 149 -2.77 22.56 -3.37
N LYS A 150 -1.81 23.33 -3.89
CA LYS A 150 -0.95 22.88 -4.98
C LYS A 150 -0.12 21.68 -4.53
N GLU A 151 0.49 21.74 -3.36
CA GLU A 151 1.29 20.64 -2.82
C GLU A 151 0.44 19.40 -2.53
N THR A 152 -0.78 19.57 -2.01
CA THR A 152 -1.67 18.44 -1.68
C THR A 152 -2.23 17.72 -2.92
N PHE A 153 -2.68 18.46 -3.94
CA PHE A 153 -3.30 17.86 -5.14
C PHE A 153 -2.34 17.71 -6.33
N PHE A 154 -1.16 18.35 -6.26
CA PHE A 154 -0.15 18.39 -7.32
C PHE A 154 1.28 18.25 -6.73
N ALA A 155 1.48 17.37 -5.75
CA ALA A 155 2.79 17.08 -5.15
C ALA A 155 3.84 16.73 -6.22
N ASP A 156 3.49 15.81 -7.11
CA ASP A 156 4.18 15.59 -8.37
C ASP A 156 3.60 16.56 -9.39
N ASP A 157 4.20 17.75 -9.54
CA ASP A 157 3.80 18.70 -10.58
C ASP A 157 3.99 17.97 -11.93
N PRO A 158 2.92 17.44 -12.57
CA PRO A 158 3.07 16.55 -13.71
C PRO A 158 3.56 17.34 -14.91
N LEU A 159 3.52 18.68 -14.81
CA LEU A 159 4.00 19.64 -15.78
C LEU A 159 5.47 20.02 -15.56
N ARG A 160 6.15 19.48 -14.54
CA ARG A 160 7.59 19.71 -14.32
C ARG A 160 8.45 19.26 -15.51
N PRO A 161 8.20 18.10 -16.16
CA PRO A 161 8.86 17.75 -17.43
C PRO A 161 8.53 18.70 -18.59
N TYR A 162 7.44 19.47 -18.48
CA TYR A 162 6.90 20.32 -19.53
C TYR A 162 7.45 21.74 -19.46
N LYS A 163 7.90 22.21 -18.28
CA LYS A 163 8.17 23.63 -18.01
C LYS A 163 9.14 24.26 -19.03
N ASP A 164 10.18 23.53 -19.42
CA ASP A 164 11.26 24.02 -20.28
C ASP A 164 11.27 23.41 -21.70
N GLN A 165 10.14 22.86 -22.17
CA GLN A 165 10.06 22.18 -23.47
C GLN A 165 9.28 22.95 -24.54
N PRO A 166 9.62 22.77 -25.84
CA PRO A 166 8.91 23.41 -26.95
C PRO A 166 7.44 22.96 -27.02
N ARG A 167 6.56 23.79 -27.60
CA ARG A 167 5.10 23.56 -27.65
C ARG A 167 4.73 22.19 -28.23
N SER A 168 5.46 21.72 -29.24
CA SER A 168 5.26 20.37 -29.83
C SER A 168 5.55 19.25 -28.82
N ARG A 169 6.62 19.37 -28.05
CA ARG A 169 7.02 18.36 -27.06
C ARG A 169 6.13 18.39 -25.82
N LYS A 170 5.58 19.56 -25.45
CA LYS A 170 4.50 19.67 -24.45
C LYS A 170 3.24 18.92 -24.87
N LEU A 171 2.84 19.01 -26.14
CA LEU A 171 1.70 18.24 -26.66
C LEU A 171 1.97 16.74 -26.64
N VAL A 172 3.17 16.30 -27.06
CA VAL A 172 3.57 14.89 -27.03
C VAL A 172 3.59 14.34 -25.60
N LEU A 173 4.16 15.07 -24.65
CA LEU A 173 4.17 14.68 -23.24
C LEU A 173 2.74 14.62 -22.68
N GLY A 174 1.87 15.57 -23.05
CA GLY A 174 0.47 15.60 -22.62
C GLY A 174 -0.31 14.38 -23.12
N LEU A 175 -0.06 14.01 -24.38
CA LEU A 175 -0.58 12.77 -24.97
C LEU A 175 -0.01 11.52 -24.28
N GLN A 176 1.28 11.48 -23.94
CA GLN A 176 1.88 10.36 -23.19
C GLN A 176 1.32 10.24 -21.77
N PHE A 177 0.95 11.35 -21.15
CA PHE A 177 0.33 11.35 -19.82
C PHE A 177 -1.09 10.77 -19.85
N LEU A 178 -1.88 11.12 -20.87
CA LEU A 178 -3.25 10.60 -21.06
C LEU A 178 -3.28 9.18 -21.65
N PHE A 179 -2.31 8.85 -22.50
CA PHE A 179 -2.19 7.58 -23.20
C PHE A 179 -0.81 6.96 -22.92
N PRO A 180 -0.66 6.22 -21.80
CA PRO A 180 0.59 5.56 -21.44
C PRO A 180 1.15 4.65 -22.54
N ILE A 181 0.30 4.15 -23.45
CA ILE A 181 0.72 3.37 -24.64
C ILE A 181 1.76 4.07 -25.50
N LEU A 182 1.75 5.40 -25.56
CA LEU A 182 2.72 6.18 -26.33
C LEU A 182 4.10 6.21 -25.69
N ASP A 183 4.20 5.89 -24.40
CA ASP A 183 5.44 5.81 -23.66
C ASP A 183 6.03 4.40 -23.74
N TRP A 184 5.30 3.39 -23.24
CA TRP A 184 5.81 2.02 -23.21
C TRP A 184 5.87 1.37 -24.61
N GLY A 185 5.04 1.80 -25.56
CA GLY A 185 5.01 1.26 -26.92
C GLY A 185 6.31 1.45 -27.69
N ARG A 186 7.08 2.52 -27.39
CA ARG A 186 8.38 2.78 -28.01
C ARG A 186 9.47 1.80 -27.55
N ASN A 187 9.36 1.33 -26.32
CA ASN A 187 10.30 0.40 -25.68
C ASN A 187 9.79 -1.06 -25.73
N TYR A 188 8.90 -1.34 -26.68
CA TYR A 188 8.30 -2.65 -26.85
C TYR A 188 9.18 -3.54 -27.73
N ASN A 189 9.45 -4.76 -27.26
CA ASN A 189 10.35 -5.71 -27.91
C ASN A 189 9.63 -7.04 -28.17
N ILE A 190 10.13 -7.82 -29.13
CA ILE A 190 9.64 -9.14 -29.54
C ILE A 190 9.58 -10.11 -28.35
N THR A 191 10.50 -9.99 -27.38
CA THR A 191 10.48 -10.81 -26.16
C THR A 191 9.24 -10.55 -25.31
N LYS A 192 8.84 -9.28 -25.13
CA LYS A 192 7.61 -8.89 -24.44
C LYS A 192 6.38 -9.34 -25.23
N PHE A 193 6.42 -9.17 -26.55
CA PHE A 193 5.35 -9.64 -27.46
C PHE A 193 5.03 -11.11 -27.32
N LYS A 194 6.05 -11.98 -27.27
CA LYS A 194 5.82 -13.42 -27.07
C LYS A 194 5.10 -13.71 -25.75
N GLY A 195 5.49 -13.06 -24.65
CA GLY A 195 4.83 -13.21 -23.35
C GLY A 195 3.39 -12.70 -23.36
N ASP A 196 3.15 -11.52 -23.92
CA ASP A 196 1.82 -10.90 -23.97
C ASP A 196 0.85 -11.65 -24.89
N VAL A 197 1.34 -12.23 -26.00
CA VAL A 197 0.52 -13.08 -26.88
C VAL A 197 0.09 -14.37 -26.18
N ILE A 198 1.03 -15.03 -25.51
CA ILE A 198 0.76 -16.24 -24.72
C ILE A 198 -0.26 -15.95 -23.62
N ALA A 199 -0.06 -14.86 -22.88
CA ALA A 199 -0.95 -14.45 -21.82
C ALA A 199 -2.35 -14.08 -22.37
N GLY A 200 -2.42 -13.27 -23.43
CA GLY A 200 -3.69 -12.85 -24.04
C GLY A 200 -4.50 -14.01 -24.61
N LEU A 201 -3.86 -14.97 -25.30
CA LEU A 201 -4.53 -16.19 -25.78
C LEU A 201 -5.06 -17.03 -24.61
N THR A 202 -4.26 -17.18 -23.57
CA THR A 202 -4.64 -17.94 -22.37
C THR A 202 -5.84 -17.31 -21.67
N ILE A 203 -5.82 -15.99 -21.47
CA ILE A 203 -6.90 -15.26 -20.82
C ILE A 203 -8.16 -15.31 -21.68
N ALA A 204 -8.07 -15.14 -23.00
CA ALA A 204 -9.22 -15.22 -23.89
C ALA A 204 -9.95 -16.57 -23.74
N SER A 205 -9.18 -17.67 -23.66
CA SER A 205 -9.75 -19.01 -23.47
C SER A 205 -10.55 -19.18 -22.17
N LEU A 206 -10.19 -18.42 -21.12
CA LEU A 206 -10.90 -18.37 -19.85
C LEU A 206 -12.06 -17.37 -19.84
N CYS A 207 -11.90 -16.22 -20.49
CA CYS A 207 -12.89 -15.14 -20.47
C CYS A 207 -14.18 -15.56 -21.17
N ILE A 208 -14.08 -16.15 -22.36
CA ILE A 208 -15.24 -16.54 -23.18
C ILE A 208 -16.30 -17.34 -22.37
N PRO A 209 -15.97 -18.47 -21.73
CA PRO A 209 -16.95 -19.22 -20.93
C PRO A 209 -17.42 -18.49 -19.68
N GLN A 210 -16.56 -17.72 -19.03
CA GLN A 210 -16.90 -16.97 -17.82
C GLN A 210 -17.89 -15.84 -18.11
N ASP A 211 -17.63 -15.06 -19.16
CA ASP A 211 -18.44 -13.91 -19.55
C ASP A 211 -19.87 -14.29 -19.90
N ILE A 212 -20.06 -15.47 -20.51
CA ILE A 212 -21.38 -16.07 -20.75
C ILE A 212 -22.13 -16.34 -19.44
N GLY A 213 -21.41 -16.78 -18.40
CA GLY A 213 -21.96 -17.00 -17.08
C GLY A 213 -22.28 -15.68 -16.37
N TYR A 214 -21.40 -14.68 -16.48
CA TYR A 214 -21.55 -13.39 -15.83
C TYR A 214 -22.68 -12.56 -16.43
N ALA A 215 -22.85 -12.56 -17.76
CA ALA A 215 -24.01 -11.93 -18.40
C ALA A 215 -25.34 -12.47 -17.85
N LYS A 216 -25.42 -13.79 -17.60
CA LYS A 216 -26.60 -14.40 -16.98
C LYS A 216 -26.82 -13.98 -15.54
N LEU A 217 -25.76 -13.69 -14.77
CA LEU A 217 -25.91 -13.13 -13.41
C LEU A 217 -26.49 -11.72 -13.46
N ALA A 218 -26.19 -10.97 -14.51
CA ALA A 218 -26.79 -9.67 -14.79
C ALA A 218 -28.16 -9.74 -15.47
N ASN A 219 -28.77 -10.94 -15.60
CA ASN A 219 -30.00 -11.18 -16.35
C ASN A 219 -29.98 -10.66 -17.81
N LEU A 220 -28.80 -10.60 -18.44
CA LEU A 220 -28.59 -10.20 -19.83
C LEU A 220 -28.31 -11.41 -20.73
N ASP A 221 -28.52 -11.26 -22.03
CA ASP A 221 -28.13 -12.28 -23.00
C ASP A 221 -26.61 -12.56 -22.96
N PRO A 222 -26.18 -13.83 -23.13
CA PRO A 222 -24.76 -14.21 -23.11
C PRO A 222 -23.82 -13.39 -24.00
N LYS A 223 -24.32 -12.89 -25.14
CA LYS A 223 -23.56 -12.07 -26.08
C LYS A 223 -23.02 -10.78 -25.45
N TYR A 224 -23.77 -10.17 -24.53
CA TYR A 224 -23.35 -8.92 -23.88
C TYR A 224 -22.14 -9.12 -22.95
N GLY A 225 -21.96 -10.33 -22.41
CA GLY A 225 -20.74 -10.68 -21.68
C GLY A 225 -19.51 -10.64 -22.58
N LEU A 226 -19.60 -11.27 -23.75
CA LEU A 226 -18.48 -11.30 -24.71
C LEU A 226 -18.19 -9.92 -25.30
N TYR A 227 -19.24 -9.13 -25.55
CA TYR A 227 -19.13 -7.75 -25.99
C TYR A 227 -18.33 -6.88 -25.01
N SER A 228 -18.58 -7.03 -23.71
CA SER A 228 -17.84 -6.34 -22.64
C SER A 228 -16.38 -6.80 -22.47
N SER A 229 -15.99 -7.92 -23.07
CA SER A 229 -14.59 -8.39 -23.12
C SER A 229 -13.90 -8.10 -24.47
N PHE A 230 -14.55 -7.34 -25.34
CA PHE A 230 -13.97 -6.87 -26.60
C PHE A 230 -13.55 -5.39 -26.51
N VAL A 231 -14.50 -4.46 -26.41
CA VAL A 231 -14.20 -3.01 -26.50
C VAL A 231 -13.51 -2.45 -25.25
N PRO A 232 -14.01 -2.68 -24.01
CA PRO A 232 -13.40 -2.08 -22.81
C PRO A 232 -11.92 -2.44 -22.61
N PRO A 233 -11.46 -3.69 -22.82
CA PRO A 233 -10.04 -4.03 -22.72
C PRO A 233 -9.13 -3.29 -23.71
N LEU A 234 -9.63 -2.96 -24.92
CA LEU A 234 -8.86 -2.16 -25.89
C LEU A 234 -8.66 -0.74 -25.39
N ILE A 235 -9.72 -0.11 -24.90
CA ILE A 235 -9.65 1.25 -24.34
C ILE A 235 -8.73 1.26 -23.12
N TYR A 236 -8.87 0.27 -22.25
CA TYR A 236 -8.00 0.12 -21.08
C TYR A 236 -6.53 -0.05 -21.48
N ALA A 237 -6.22 -0.84 -22.52
CA ALA A 237 -4.84 -1.05 -22.93
C ALA A 237 -4.13 0.24 -23.39
N VAL A 238 -4.89 1.23 -23.88
CA VAL A 238 -4.38 2.53 -24.33
C VAL A 238 -4.15 3.49 -23.15
N MET A 239 -5.02 3.46 -22.14
CA MET A 239 -5.08 4.47 -21.06
C MET A 239 -4.61 3.98 -19.68
N GLY A 240 -4.66 2.67 -19.45
CA GLY A 240 -4.37 2.03 -18.16
C GLY A 240 -2.89 2.07 -17.80
N SER A 241 -2.62 2.09 -16.49
CA SER A 241 -1.28 2.05 -15.91
C SER A 241 -0.91 0.67 -15.37
N SER A 242 -1.89 -0.17 -15.01
CA SER A 242 -1.65 -1.55 -14.56
C SER A 242 -1.28 -2.46 -15.72
N LEU A 243 -0.17 -3.17 -15.60
CA LEU A 243 0.35 -4.06 -16.64
C LEU A 243 -0.34 -5.45 -16.64
N ASP A 244 -0.85 -5.87 -15.47
CA ASP A 244 -1.28 -7.24 -15.23
C ASP A 244 -2.80 -7.40 -15.18
N ILE A 245 -3.53 -6.29 -15.05
CA ILE A 245 -4.98 -6.36 -14.89
C ILE A 245 -5.63 -6.83 -16.19
N ALA A 246 -6.45 -7.87 -16.09
CA ALA A 246 -7.25 -8.35 -17.19
C ALA A 246 -8.68 -7.82 -17.06
N ILE A 247 -9.12 -7.06 -18.07
CA ILE A 247 -10.39 -6.35 -18.07
C ILE A 247 -11.53 -7.22 -18.64
N GLY A 248 -12.71 -7.11 -18.05
CA GLY A 248 -13.95 -7.64 -18.59
C GLY A 248 -15.05 -7.66 -17.54
N PRO A 249 -16.19 -8.32 -17.82
CA PRO A 249 -17.21 -8.55 -16.80
C PRO A 249 -16.70 -9.38 -15.63
N VAL A 250 -17.23 -9.08 -14.44
CA VAL A 250 -16.93 -9.83 -13.21
C VAL A 250 -18.22 -10.26 -12.53
N ALA A 251 -18.17 -11.41 -11.83
CA ALA A 251 -19.32 -12.03 -11.17
C ALA A 251 -20.05 -11.09 -10.21
N VAL A 252 -19.29 -10.42 -9.32
CA VAL A 252 -19.84 -9.57 -8.25
C VAL A 252 -20.61 -8.39 -8.86
N ILE A 253 -19.95 -7.65 -9.76
CA ILE A 253 -20.57 -6.50 -10.44
C ILE A 253 -21.76 -6.95 -11.30
N SER A 254 -21.66 -8.09 -11.98
CA SER A 254 -22.77 -8.60 -12.81
C SER A 254 -23.99 -8.96 -11.95
N LEU A 255 -23.78 -9.63 -10.81
CA LEU A 255 -24.86 -9.97 -9.88
C LEU A 255 -25.49 -8.72 -9.28
N LEU A 256 -24.67 -7.77 -8.83
CA LEU A 256 -25.13 -6.49 -8.27
C LEU A 256 -25.92 -5.67 -9.30
N LEU A 257 -25.40 -5.56 -10.52
CA LEU A 257 -26.10 -4.84 -11.58
C LEU A 257 -27.42 -5.55 -11.90
N GLY A 258 -27.41 -6.89 -11.98
CA GLY A 258 -28.60 -7.70 -12.20
C GLY A 258 -29.70 -7.46 -11.17
N THR A 259 -29.35 -7.44 -9.88
CA THR A 259 -30.30 -7.22 -8.77
C THR A 259 -30.83 -5.78 -8.74
N LEU A 260 -29.95 -4.79 -8.91
CA LEU A 260 -30.34 -3.38 -8.91
C LEU A 260 -31.25 -3.03 -10.10
N LEU A 261 -30.94 -3.56 -11.28
CA LEU A 261 -31.77 -3.36 -12.48
C LEU A 261 -33.12 -4.09 -12.35
N GLN A 262 -33.12 -5.32 -11.81
CA GLN A 262 -34.36 -6.12 -11.66
C GLN A 262 -35.35 -5.49 -10.69
N ASN A 263 -34.88 -4.74 -9.70
CA ASN A 263 -35.74 -3.98 -8.78
C ASN A 263 -36.46 -2.82 -9.49
N GLU A 264 -35.96 -2.36 -10.64
CA GLU A 264 -36.53 -1.24 -11.39
C GLU A 264 -37.34 -1.70 -12.61
N ILE A 265 -36.90 -2.75 -13.30
CA ILE A 265 -37.51 -3.30 -14.51
C ILE A 265 -37.44 -4.82 -14.47
N ASP A 266 -38.54 -5.49 -14.76
CA ASP A 266 -38.57 -6.95 -14.89
C ASP A 266 -37.81 -7.40 -16.15
N PRO A 267 -36.75 -8.24 -16.02
CA PRO A 267 -35.95 -8.71 -17.16
C PRO A 267 -36.71 -9.62 -18.12
N THR A 268 -37.87 -10.15 -17.74
CA THR A 268 -38.64 -11.07 -18.60
C THR A 268 -39.69 -10.36 -19.44
N THR A 269 -40.41 -9.42 -18.83
CA THR A 269 -41.50 -8.67 -19.45
C THR A 269 -40.98 -7.56 -20.38
N ASN A 270 -39.97 -6.80 -19.97
CA ASN A 270 -39.45 -5.63 -20.71
C ASN A 270 -37.94 -5.74 -20.99
N LYS A 271 -37.55 -6.75 -21.78
CA LYS A 271 -36.14 -7.06 -22.10
C LYS A 271 -35.34 -5.90 -22.70
N GLU A 272 -35.96 -5.14 -23.60
CA GLU A 272 -35.29 -4.03 -24.29
C GLU A 272 -35.01 -2.86 -23.34
N GLU A 273 -35.99 -2.45 -22.53
CA GLU A 273 -35.81 -1.39 -21.52
C GLU A 273 -34.82 -1.80 -20.43
N TYR A 274 -34.86 -3.07 -19.99
CA TYR A 274 -33.88 -3.62 -19.03
C TYR A 274 -32.45 -3.47 -19.55
N ARG A 275 -32.23 -3.80 -20.83
CA ARG A 275 -30.92 -3.65 -21.48
C ARG A 275 -30.52 -2.18 -21.58
N GLN A 276 -31.43 -1.29 -22.00
CA GLN A 276 -31.17 0.14 -22.10
C GLN A 276 -30.78 0.74 -20.74
N LEU A 277 -31.44 0.32 -19.67
CA LEU A 277 -31.11 0.72 -18.31
C LEU A 277 -29.72 0.20 -17.88
N ALA A 278 -29.35 -1.03 -18.27
CA ALA A 278 -28.01 -1.57 -18.02
C ALA A 278 -26.90 -0.74 -18.70
N PHE A 279 -27.10 -0.34 -19.96
CA PHE A 279 -26.16 0.54 -20.68
C PHE A 279 -26.12 1.93 -20.07
N THR A 280 -27.27 2.49 -19.69
CA THR A 280 -27.36 3.79 -19.01
C THR A 280 -26.63 3.79 -17.67
N ALA A 281 -26.81 2.74 -16.85
CA ALA A 281 -26.07 2.57 -15.61
C ALA A 281 -24.57 2.43 -15.84
N THR A 282 -24.17 1.72 -16.90
CA THR A 282 -22.76 1.56 -17.27
C THR A 282 -22.12 2.88 -17.71
N PHE A 283 -22.85 3.69 -18.48
CA PHE A 283 -22.42 5.02 -18.87
C PHE A 283 -22.15 5.90 -17.64
N PHE A 284 -23.11 5.98 -16.71
CA PHE A 284 -22.95 6.79 -15.50
C PHE A 284 -21.89 6.23 -14.54
N ALA A 285 -21.72 4.90 -14.46
CA ALA A 285 -20.61 4.29 -13.75
C ALA A 285 -19.27 4.78 -14.30
N GLY A 286 -19.12 4.80 -15.62
CA GLY A 286 -17.93 5.31 -16.29
C GLY A 286 -17.71 6.81 -16.08
N VAL A 287 -18.76 7.63 -16.13
CA VAL A 287 -18.69 9.08 -15.86
C VAL A 287 -18.22 9.35 -14.43
N VAL A 288 -18.76 8.64 -13.44
CA VAL A 288 -18.36 8.80 -12.04
C VAL A 288 -16.90 8.40 -11.86
N GLN A 289 -16.48 7.26 -12.40
CA GLN A 289 -15.08 6.79 -12.34
C GLN A 289 -14.12 7.79 -12.99
N ALA A 290 -14.44 8.28 -14.19
CA ALA A 290 -13.63 9.27 -14.89
C ALA A 290 -13.57 10.60 -14.12
N ALA A 291 -14.71 11.06 -13.56
CA ALA A 291 -14.76 12.26 -12.75
C ALA A 291 -13.88 12.17 -11.50
N LEU A 292 -13.88 11.03 -10.78
CA LEU A 292 -13.01 10.82 -9.63
C LEU A 292 -11.52 10.90 -10.00
N GLY A 293 -11.14 10.34 -11.16
CA GLY A 293 -9.77 10.42 -11.67
C GLY A 293 -9.38 11.84 -12.10
N LEU A 294 -10.30 12.58 -12.74
CA LEU A 294 -10.09 13.98 -13.13
C LEU A 294 -9.97 14.91 -11.91
N LEU A 295 -10.74 14.65 -10.85
CA LEU A 295 -10.66 15.33 -9.55
C LEU A 295 -9.44 14.90 -8.72
N ARG A 296 -8.60 14.01 -9.25
CA ARG A 296 -7.38 13.49 -8.62
C ARG A 296 -7.60 12.83 -7.27
N LEU A 297 -8.71 12.11 -7.12
CA LEU A 297 -9.03 11.38 -5.89
C LEU A 297 -8.30 10.04 -5.79
N GLY A 298 -7.29 9.79 -6.63
CA GLY A 298 -6.45 8.61 -6.60
C GLY A 298 -5.61 8.45 -5.33
N PHE A 299 -5.42 9.50 -4.52
CA PHE A 299 -4.76 9.38 -3.22
C PHE A 299 -5.51 8.44 -2.26
N LEU A 300 -6.85 8.30 -2.44
CA LEU A 300 -7.67 7.38 -1.63
C LEU A 300 -7.22 5.92 -1.79
N ILE A 301 -6.48 5.61 -2.85
CA ILE A 301 -5.95 4.28 -3.15
C ILE A 301 -4.71 3.97 -2.32
N GLU A 302 -3.98 4.99 -1.87
CA GLU A 302 -2.72 4.85 -1.13
C GLU A 302 -2.92 4.39 0.31
N PHE A 303 -4.17 4.37 0.79
CA PHE A 303 -4.51 3.86 2.13
C PHE A 303 -4.45 2.32 2.24
N LEU A 304 -4.17 1.59 1.14
CA LEU A 304 -3.92 0.16 1.18
C LEU A 304 -2.48 -0.14 1.58
N SER A 305 -2.27 -0.46 2.87
CA SER A 305 -0.98 -0.87 3.38
C SER A 305 -0.51 -2.19 2.75
N HIS A 306 0.81 -2.38 2.66
CA HIS A 306 1.38 -3.64 2.16
C HIS A 306 0.86 -4.86 2.94
N ALA A 307 0.71 -4.74 4.26
CA ALA A 307 0.16 -5.80 5.11
C ALA A 307 -1.31 -6.13 4.78
N ALA A 308 -2.13 -5.11 4.50
CA ALA A 308 -3.51 -5.31 4.05
C ALA A 308 -3.55 -6.08 2.72
N ILE A 309 -2.66 -5.74 1.77
CA ILE A 309 -2.58 -6.40 0.46
C ILE A 309 -2.22 -7.89 0.61
N VAL A 310 -1.22 -8.24 1.43
CA VAL A 310 -0.83 -9.64 1.67
C VAL A 310 -1.99 -10.46 2.22
N GLY A 311 -2.70 -9.92 3.23
CA GLY A 311 -3.87 -10.58 3.82
C GLY A 311 -5.04 -10.72 2.84
N PHE A 312 -5.33 -9.64 2.11
CA PHE A 312 -6.36 -9.61 1.06
C PHE A 312 -6.10 -10.65 -0.03
N MET A 313 -4.86 -10.75 -0.53
CA MET A 313 -4.47 -11.72 -1.54
C MET A 313 -4.66 -13.16 -1.07
N GLY A 314 -4.22 -13.46 0.16
CA GLY A 314 -4.40 -14.78 0.76
C GLY A 314 -5.88 -15.16 0.89
N GLY A 315 -6.71 -14.22 1.36
CA GLY A 315 -8.15 -14.43 1.50
C GLY A 315 -8.84 -14.60 0.15
N ALA A 316 -8.55 -13.71 -0.81
CA ALA A 316 -9.12 -13.76 -2.16
C ALA A 316 -8.75 -15.06 -2.88
N ALA A 317 -7.49 -15.50 -2.76
CA ALA A 317 -7.04 -16.76 -3.35
C ALA A 317 -7.82 -17.97 -2.82
N ILE A 318 -8.05 -18.06 -1.50
CA ILE A 318 -8.83 -19.13 -0.88
C ILE A 318 -10.29 -19.06 -1.33
N THR A 319 -10.93 -17.89 -1.23
CA THR A 319 -12.32 -17.70 -1.62
C THR A 319 -12.55 -18.05 -3.09
N ILE A 320 -11.65 -17.64 -3.99
CA ILE A 320 -11.72 -17.97 -5.42
C ILE A 320 -11.53 -19.48 -5.65
N ALA A 321 -10.55 -20.11 -4.99
CA ALA A 321 -10.33 -21.54 -5.11
C ALA A 321 -11.56 -22.35 -4.66
N LEU A 322 -12.22 -21.93 -3.58
CA LEU A 322 -13.46 -22.53 -3.10
C LEU A 322 -14.62 -22.36 -4.08
N GLN A 323 -14.76 -21.19 -4.71
CA GLN A 323 -15.78 -20.96 -5.74
C GLN A 323 -15.57 -21.85 -6.99
N GLN A 324 -14.33 -22.21 -7.30
CA GLN A 324 -14.02 -23.12 -8.40
C GLN A 324 -14.43 -24.57 -8.13
N LEU A 325 -14.72 -24.94 -6.87
CA LEU A 325 -15.23 -26.28 -6.55
C LEU A 325 -16.55 -26.59 -7.29
N LYS A 326 -17.34 -25.57 -7.63
CA LYS A 326 -18.54 -25.73 -8.47
C LYS A 326 -18.23 -26.45 -9.79
N GLY A 327 -17.28 -25.90 -10.56
CA GLY A 327 -16.90 -26.43 -11.86
C GLY A 327 -16.02 -27.67 -11.75
N PHE A 328 -15.17 -27.74 -10.73
CA PHE A 328 -14.29 -28.89 -10.46
C PHE A 328 -15.07 -30.16 -10.08
N LEU A 329 -16.10 -30.03 -9.24
CA LEU A 329 -16.93 -31.16 -8.78
C LEU A 329 -18.14 -31.45 -9.71
N GLY A 330 -18.45 -30.53 -10.64
CA GLY A 330 -19.57 -30.65 -11.56
C GLY A 330 -20.95 -30.36 -10.95
N ILE A 331 -21.00 -29.62 -9.84
CA ILE A 331 -22.22 -29.33 -9.09
C ILE A 331 -23.13 -28.40 -9.91
N LYS A 332 -24.40 -28.77 -10.06
CA LYS A 332 -25.41 -27.98 -10.80
C LYS A 332 -25.93 -26.79 -9.99
N ASN A 333 -26.36 -27.06 -8.74
CA ASN A 333 -26.90 -26.06 -7.83
C ASN A 333 -25.82 -25.67 -6.83
N PHE A 334 -25.27 -24.48 -7.00
CA PHE A 334 -24.22 -23.92 -6.15
C PHE A 334 -24.69 -22.61 -5.56
N THR A 335 -24.26 -22.30 -4.33
CA THR A 335 -24.61 -21.04 -3.68
C THR A 335 -24.19 -19.82 -4.51
N LYS A 336 -24.95 -18.74 -4.40
CA LYS A 336 -24.58 -17.43 -4.96
C LYS A 336 -23.65 -16.65 -4.03
N ASN A 337 -23.63 -16.99 -2.74
CA ASN A 337 -22.80 -16.32 -1.76
C ASN A 337 -21.35 -16.79 -1.87
N THR A 338 -20.42 -15.88 -1.56
CA THR A 338 -18.97 -16.11 -1.71
C THR A 338 -18.29 -16.56 -0.42
N ASP A 339 -18.98 -16.50 0.72
CA ASP A 339 -18.41 -16.85 2.02
C ASP A 339 -18.10 -18.36 2.14
N ILE A 340 -17.02 -18.67 2.86
CA ILE A 340 -16.56 -20.05 3.05
C ILE A 340 -17.64 -20.97 3.64
N VAL A 341 -18.49 -20.45 4.55
CA VAL A 341 -19.51 -21.25 5.24
C VAL A 341 -20.59 -21.70 4.26
N SER A 342 -21.14 -20.77 3.47
CA SER A 342 -22.14 -21.05 2.45
C SER A 342 -21.58 -21.96 1.36
N VAL A 343 -20.33 -21.74 0.94
CA VAL A 343 -19.68 -22.57 -0.08
C VAL A 343 -19.48 -24.00 0.45
N MET A 344 -18.90 -24.17 1.64
CA MET A 344 -18.68 -25.50 2.22
C MET A 344 -19.98 -26.24 2.51
N LYS A 345 -21.03 -25.53 2.97
CA LYS A 345 -22.37 -26.12 3.14
C LYS A 345 -22.95 -26.59 1.81
N SER A 346 -22.79 -25.82 0.73
CA SER A 346 -23.23 -26.20 -0.62
C SER A 346 -22.46 -27.40 -1.16
N VAL A 347 -21.14 -27.46 -0.93
CA VAL A 347 -20.27 -28.56 -1.36
C VAL A 347 -20.64 -29.84 -0.61
N TRP A 348 -20.72 -29.80 0.72
CA TRP A 348 -21.02 -30.95 1.57
C TRP A 348 -22.46 -31.45 1.36
N GLY A 349 -23.43 -30.54 1.23
CA GLY A 349 -24.81 -30.90 0.91
C GLY A 349 -24.98 -31.56 -0.46
N SER A 350 -24.03 -31.35 -1.38
CA SER A 350 -24.06 -31.94 -2.73
C SER A 350 -23.29 -33.26 -2.84
N VAL A 351 -22.63 -33.74 -1.78
CA VAL A 351 -21.75 -34.94 -1.81
C VAL A 351 -22.48 -36.18 -2.31
N HIS A 352 -23.71 -36.42 -1.83
CA HIS A 352 -24.39 -37.68 -2.10
C HIS A 352 -25.08 -37.75 -3.49
N HIS A 353 -25.43 -36.60 -4.10
CA HIS A 353 -26.29 -36.58 -5.31
C HIS A 353 -25.85 -35.56 -6.39
N GLY A 354 -24.82 -34.75 -6.15
CA GLY A 354 -24.44 -33.62 -7.01
C GLY A 354 -23.07 -33.71 -7.67
N TRP A 355 -22.22 -34.65 -7.26
CA TRP A 355 -20.85 -34.77 -7.77
C TRP A 355 -20.80 -35.63 -9.03
N ASN A 356 -20.09 -35.14 -10.04
CA ASN A 356 -19.87 -35.88 -11.28
C ASN A 356 -18.42 -36.38 -11.31
N TRP A 357 -18.22 -37.69 -11.18
CA TRP A 357 -16.89 -38.27 -11.08
C TRP A 357 -16.05 -38.06 -12.35
N GLN A 358 -16.68 -38.04 -13.54
CA GLN A 358 -15.99 -37.76 -14.81
C GLN A 358 -15.44 -36.33 -14.82
N THR A 359 -16.22 -35.38 -14.31
CA THR A 359 -15.83 -33.97 -14.18
C THR A 359 -14.67 -33.83 -13.19
N ILE A 360 -14.73 -34.54 -12.05
CA ILE A 360 -13.66 -34.57 -11.04
C ILE A 360 -12.39 -35.17 -11.62
N LEU A 361 -12.47 -36.28 -12.36
CA LEU A 361 -11.31 -36.93 -12.97
C LEU A 361 -10.62 -35.99 -13.97
N ILE A 362 -11.39 -35.35 -14.86
CA ILE A 362 -10.86 -34.35 -15.80
C ILE A 362 -10.21 -33.20 -15.02
N GLY A 363 -10.92 -32.62 -14.06
CA GLY A 363 -10.42 -31.52 -13.25
C GLY A 363 -9.11 -31.86 -12.53
N ALA A 364 -9.07 -32.99 -11.83
CA ALA A 364 -7.92 -33.45 -11.07
C ALA A 364 -6.71 -33.79 -11.96
N SER A 365 -6.94 -34.45 -13.10
CA SER A 365 -5.87 -34.79 -14.06
C SER A 365 -5.19 -33.54 -14.60
N PHE A 366 -5.96 -32.55 -15.05
CA PHE A 366 -5.40 -31.31 -15.56
C PHE A 366 -4.85 -30.41 -14.46
N LEU A 367 -5.42 -30.41 -13.25
CA LEU A 367 -4.84 -29.70 -12.12
C LEU A 367 -3.46 -30.26 -11.76
N ALA A 368 -3.32 -31.59 -11.72
CA ALA A 368 -2.02 -32.25 -11.51
C ALA A 368 -1.02 -31.88 -12.62
N PHE A 369 -1.46 -31.89 -13.89
CA PHE A 369 -0.64 -31.45 -15.02
C PHE A 369 -0.16 -29.99 -14.86
N LEU A 370 -1.06 -29.06 -14.51
CA LEU A 370 -0.73 -27.65 -14.32
C LEU A 370 0.24 -27.43 -13.15
N MET A 371 0.03 -28.12 -12.02
CA MET A 371 0.93 -28.08 -10.88
C MET A 371 2.30 -28.65 -11.21
N PHE A 372 2.34 -29.74 -11.97
CA PHE A 372 3.59 -30.34 -12.45
C PHE A 372 4.34 -29.42 -13.41
N ALA A 373 3.64 -28.78 -14.35
CA ALA A 373 4.21 -27.76 -15.24
C ALA A 373 4.83 -26.61 -14.44
N LYS A 374 4.14 -26.13 -13.40
CA LYS A 374 4.64 -25.08 -12.49
C LYS A 374 5.88 -25.53 -11.72
N TYR A 375 5.88 -26.76 -11.22
CA TYR A 375 7.04 -27.35 -10.53
C TYR A 375 8.28 -27.41 -11.44
N ILE A 376 8.11 -27.84 -12.70
CA ILE A 376 9.20 -27.87 -13.69
C ILE A 376 9.75 -26.45 -13.93
N GLY A 377 8.87 -25.46 -14.11
CA GLY A 377 9.27 -24.07 -14.33
C GLY A 377 10.06 -23.49 -13.16
N LYS A 378 9.66 -23.80 -11.91
CA LYS A 378 10.37 -23.36 -10.69
C LYS A 378 11.74 -24.02 -10.56
N LYS A 379 11.84 -25.33 -10.82
CA LYS A 379 13.09 -26.09 -10.68
C LYS A 379 14.09 -25.79 -11.82
N ARG A 380 13.60 -25.58 -13.05
CA ARG A 380 14.44 -25.33 -14.22
C ARG A 380 13.99 -24.06 -14.97
N LYS A 381 14.66 -22.95 -14.69
CA LYS A 381 14.40 -21.63 -15.33
C LYS A 381 14.43 -21.66 -16.87
N LYS A 382 15.17 -22.60 -17.49
CA LYS A 382 15.18 -22.79 -18.96
C LYS A 382 13.79 -23.19 -19.52
N PHE A 383 12.94 -23.83 -18.72
CA PHE A 383 11.59 -24.26 -19.11
C PHE A 383 10.48 -23.30 -18.62
N PHE A 384 10.79 -22.01 -18.44
CA PHE A 384 9.80 -21.00 -18.03
C PHE A 384 8.57 -20.93 -18.95
N TRP A 385 8.71 -21.26 -20.24
CA TRP A 385 7.62 -21.29 -21.22
C TRP A 385 6.57 -22.38 -20.95
N VAL A 386 6.92 -23.43 -20.21
CA VAL A 386 6.02 -24.57 -19.95
C VAL A 386 4.85 -24.17 -19.04
N PRO A 387 5.06 -23.57 -17.84
CA PRO A 387 3.97 -23.04 -17.03
C PRO A 387 3.10 -22.00 -17.76
N ALA A 388 3.70 -21.18 -18.62
CA ALA A 388 2.99 -20.12 -19.35
C ALA A 388 2.04 -20.68 -20.41
N MET A 389 2.40 -21.78 -21.08
CA MET A 389 1.56 -22.42 -22.12
C MET A 389 0.62 -23.49 -21.58
N ALA A 390 0.88 -24.03 -20.39
CA ALA A 390 0.11 -25.13 -19.83
C ALA A 390 -1.40 -24.86 -19.75
N PRO A 391 -1.89 -23.67 -19.36
CA PRO A 391 -3.33 -23.38 -19.36
C PRO A 391 -3.97 -23.45 -20.74
N LEU A 392 -3.35 -22.83 -21.76
CA LEU A 392 -3.86 -22.85 -23.14
C LEU A 392 -3.89 -24.26 -23.72
N VAL A 393 -2.81 -25.02 -23.53
CA VAL A 393 -2.74 -26.44 -23.94
C VAL A 393 -3.82 -27.26 -23.23
N SER A 394 -4.06 -27.00 -21.95
CA SER A 394 -5.08 -27.68 -21.17
C SER A 394 -6.49 -27.45 -21.74
N VAL A 395 -6.81 -26.23 -22.17
CA VAL A 395 -8.11 -25.93 -22.81
C VAL A 395 -8.26 -26.66 -24.15
N ILE A 396 -7.22 -26.64 -25.00
CA ILE A 396 -7.25 -27.29 -26.32
C ILE A 396 -7.43 -28.80 -26.17
N VAL A 397 -6.59 -29.43 -25.35
CA VAL A 397 -6.58 -30.89 -25.15
C VAL A 397 -7.88 -31.35 -24.49
N SER A 398 -8.36 -30.66 -23.44
CA SER A 398 -9.62 -31.02 -22.78
C SER A 398 -10.82 -30.89 -23.72
N THR A 399 -10.90 -29.83 -24.52
CA THR A 399 -11.98 -29.63 -25.49
C THR A 399 -11.97 -30.75 -26.55
N PHE A 400 -10.80 -31.13 -27.04
CA PHE A 400 -10.65 -32.24 -27.99
C PHE A 400 -11.12 -33.58 -27.40
N PHE A 401 -10.71 -33.90 -26.16
CA PHE A 401 -11.15 -35.12 -25.48
C PHE A 401 -12.66 -35.15 -25.23
N VAL A 402 -13.26 -34.03 -24.78
CA VAL A 402 -14.72 -33.94 -24.57
C VAL A 402 -15.49 -34.10 -25.87
N TYR A 403 -14.96 -33.56 -26.97
CA TYR A 403 -15.55 -33.70 -28.30
C TYR A 403 -15.58 -35.17 -28.78
N ILE A 404 -14.47 -35.91 -28.64
CA ILE A 404 -14.39 -37.32 -29.05
C ILE A 404 -15.21 -38.22 -28.15
N THR A 405 -15.03 -38.10 -26.83
CA THR A 405 -15.69 -38.96 -25.84
C THR A 405 -17.18 -38.66 -25.67
N ARG A 406 -17.67 -37.53 -26.24
CA ARG A 406 -19.01 -37.00 -26.02
C ARG A 406 -19.38 -36.96 -24.53
N ALA A 407 -18.43 -36.53 -23.71
CA ALA A 407 -18.61 -36.39 -22.27
C ALA A 407 -19.72 -35.37 -21.92
N ASP A 408 -20.07 -34.49 -22.86
CA ASP A 408 -21.25 -33.61 -22.79
C ASP A 408 -22.56 -34.38 -22.53
N LYS A 409 -22.70 -35.58 -23.10
CA LYS A 409 -23.87 -36.45 -22.91
C LYS A 409 -23.85 -37.18 -21.56
N HIS A 410 -22.69 -37.25 -20.90
CA HIS A 410 -22.47 -37.94 -19.63
C HIS A 410 -22.48 -36.97 -18.43
N GLY A 411 -23.08 -35.80 -18.60
CA GLY A 411 -23.30 -34.82 -17.53
C GLY A 411 -22.16 -33.83 -17.30
N VAL A 412 -21.11 -33.84 -18.12
CA VAL A 412 -20.06 -32.79 -18.07
C VAL A 412 -20.65 -31.47 -18.57
N GLN A 413 -20.50 -30.43 -17.76
CA GLN A 413 -20.99 -29.10 -18.10
C GLN A 413 -20.08 -28.42 -19.14
N ILE A 414 -20.66 -28.04 -20.29
CA ILE A 414 -19.97 -27.41 -21.41
C ILE A 414 -20.50 -26.00 -21.72
N VAL A 415 -19.71 -25.22 -22.44
CA VAL A 415 -20.10 -23.91 -22.96
C VAL A 415 -21.18 -24.07 -24.04
N LYS A 416 -22.40 -23.60 -23.78
CA LYS A 416 -23.52 -23.75 -24.73
C LYS A 416 -23.31 -22.91 -26.00
N LYS A 417 -24.19 -23.07 -27.00
CA LYS A 417 -24.18 -22.29 -28.25
C LYS A 417 -24.24 -20.79 -27.96
N ILE A 418 -23.42 -20.02 -28.67
CA ILE A 418 -23.35 -18.55 -28.61
C ILE A 418 -23.76 -18.04 -29.99
N ASP A 419 -24.52 -16.95 -30.03
CA ASP A 419 -24.93 -16.31 -31.28
C ASP A 419 -23.77 -15.50 -31.88
N ARG A 420 -23.65 -15.54 -33.21
CA ARG A 420 -22.61 -14.80 -33.94
C ARG A 420 -22.99 -13.33 -34.05
N GLY A 421 -22.02 -12.45 -33.90
CA GLY A 421 -22.22 -11.01 -34.08
C GLY A 421 -21.13 -10.19 -33.39
N ILE A 422 -20.84 -9.01 -33.95
CA ILE A 422 -20.01 -8.00 -33.29
C ILE A 422 -20.92 -6.98 -32.60
N ASN A 423 -20.37 -6.30 -31.60
CA ASN A 423 -21.02 -5.24 -30.83
C ASN A 423 -21.74 -4.22 -31.74
N PRO A 424 -23.09 -4.13 -31.71
CA PRO A 424 -23.79 -3.04 -32.37
C PRO A 424 -23.62 -1.74 -31.58
N SER A 425 -23.76 -0.60 -32.27
CA SER A 425 -23.80 0.71 -31.61
C SER A 425 -25.04 0.81 -30.72
N SER A 426 -24.86 1.25 -29.48
CA SER A 426 -25.91 1.45 -28.48
C SER A 426 -26.00 2.91 -28.01
N VAL A 427 -25.39 3.85 -28.72
CA VAL A 427 -25.41 5.29 -28.36
C VAL A 427 -26.84 5.81 -28.19
N THR A 428 -27.75 5.41 -29.08
CA THR A 428 -29.18 5.82 -29.05
C THR A 428 -30.01 5.06 -28.00
N GLN A 429 -29.43 4.05 -27.36
CA GLN A 429 -30.07 3.21 -26.35
C GLN A 429 -29.78 3.68 -24.91
N ILE A 430 -28.98 4.74 -24.75
CA ILE A 430 -28.64 5.34 -23.45
C ILE A 430 -29.67 6.43 -23.11
N HIS A 431 -30.29 6.35 -21.93
CA HIS A 431 -31.22 7.36 -21.47
C HIS A 431 -30.48 8.54 -20.83
N PHE A 432 -30.43 9.67 -21.55
CA PHE A 432 -29.87 10.93 -21.02
C PHE A 432 -30.90 11.81 -20.30
N SER A 433 -32.19 11.52 -20.44
CA SER A 433 -33.29 12.29 -19.83
C SER A 433 -34.44 11.38 -19.40
N GLY A 434 -35.27 11.85 -18.48
CA GLY A 434 -36.42 11.11 -17.96
C GLY A 434 -36.13 10.25 -16.72
N PRO A 435 -37.13 9.47 -16.26
CA PRO A 435 -37.04 8.73 -14.99
C PRO A 435 -35.97 7.63 -15.00
N TYR A 436 -35.75 6.99 -16.15
CA TYR A 436 -34.72 5.96 -16.30
C TYR A 436 -33.29 6.51 -16.27
N ALA A 437 -33.07 7.79 -16.63
CA ALA A 437 -31.76 8.42 -16.50
C ALA A 437 -31.36 8.58 -15.02
N ALA A 438 -32.29 9.01 -14.16
CA ALA A 438 -32.03 9.16 -12.72
C ALA A 438 -31.83 7.80 -12.03
N LYS A 439 -32.62 6.77 -12.42
CA LYS A 439 -32.43 5.39 -11.95
C LYS A 439 -31.08 4.83 -12.39
N GLY A 440 -30.75 4.98 -13.67
CA GLY A 440 -29.45 4.59 -14.23
C GLY A 440 -28.28 5.29 -13.55
N PHE A 441 -28.40 6.58 -13.24
CA PHE A 441 -27.39 7.31 -12.47
C PHE A 441 -27.17 6.72 -11.08
N LYS A 442 -28.24 6.48 -10.30
CA LYS A 442 -28.13 5.88 -8.96
C LYS A 442 -27.46 4.50 -8.99
N ILE A 443 -27.90 3.63 -9.92
CA ILE A 443 -27.32 2.30 -10.10
C ILE A 443 -25.87 2.40 -10.56
N GLY A 444 -25.58 3.30 -11.51
CA GLY A 444 -24.24 3.54 -12.05
C GLY A 444 -23.25 4.03 -11.01
N VAL A 445 -23.65 4.93 -10.10
CA VAL A 445 -22.81 5.37 -8.97
C VAL A 445 -22.41 4.17 -8.11
N VAL A 446 -23.38 3.35 -7.69
CA VAL A 446 -23.11 2.19 -6.82
C VAL A 446 -22.24 1.16 -7.53
N ALA A 447 -22.61 0.74 -8.74
CA ALA A 447 -21.86 -0.24 -9.51
C ALA A 447 -20.46 0.27 -9.89
N GLY A 448 -20.34 1.54 -10.25
CA GLY A 448 -19.09 2.20 -10.61
C GLY A 448 -18.11 2.26 -9.43
N MET A 449 -18.58 2.61 -8.23
CA MET A 449 -17.74 2.66 -7.03
C MET A 449 -17.20 1.27 -6.63
N ILE A 450 -18.04 0.24 -6.70
CA ILE A 450 -17.61 -1.13 -6.39
C ILE A 450 -16.63 -1.63 -7.45
N ALA A 451 -16.95 -1.44 -8.73
CA ALA A 451 -16.08 -1.82 -9.84
C ALA A 451 -14.70 -1.13 -9.76
N LEU A 452 -14.70 0.16 -9.38
CA LEU A 452 -13.49 0.95 -9.21
C LEU A 452 -12.63 0.40 -8.06
N THR A 453 -13.23 0.19 -6.90
CA THR A 453 -12.55 -0.32 -5.70
C THR A 453 -11.93 -1.70 -5.97
N GLU A 454 -12.67 -2.58 -6.66
CA GLU A 454 -12.20 -3.91 -7.05
C GLU A 454 -11.00 -3.84 -8.00
N ALA A 455 -11.10 -3.09 -9.10
CA ALA A 455 -9.99 -2.96 -10.06
C ALA A 455 -8.73 -2.36 -9.44
N ILE A 456 -8.90 -1.34 -8.58
CA ILE A 456 -7.79 -0.70 -7.89
C ILE A 456 -7.09 -1.68 -6.94
N ALA A 457 -7.85 -2.43 -6.15
CA ALA A 457 -7.29 -3.41 -5.22
C ALA A 457 -6.49 -4.47 -5.99
N ILE A 458 -7.04 -4.99 -7.10
CA ILE A 458 -6.37 -5.94 -7.99
C ILE A 458 -5.10 -5.33 -8.60
N GLY A 459 -5.21 -4.11 -9.15
CA GLY A 459 -4.07 -3.40 -9.74
C GLY A 459 -2.93 -3.22 -8.73
N ARG A 460 -3.24 -2.80 -7.50
CA ARG A 460 -2.26 -2.63 -6.42
C ARG A 460 -1.63 -3.95 -5.99
N THR A 461 -2.43 -5.01 -5.90
CA THR A 461 -1.95 -6.37 -5.62
C THR A 461 -0.87 -6.80 -6.62
N PHE A 462 -1.15 -6.74 -7.93
CA PHE A 462 -0.19 -7.20 -8.93
C PHE A 462 0.97 -6.23 -9.13
N ALA A 463 0.75 -4.92 -8.93
CA ALA A 463 1.81 -3.92 -8.91
C ALA A 463 2.82 -4.18 -7.79
N ALA A 464 2.34 -4.52 -6.59
CA ALA A 464 3.19 -4.89 -5.46
C ALA A 464 3.97 -6.19 -5.70
N MET A 465 3.44 -7.15 -6.48
CA MET A 465 4.16 -8.39 -6.82
C MET A 465 5.27 -8.20 -7.86
N LYS A 466 5.17 -7.18 -8.72
CA LYS A 466 6.15 -6.87 -9.78
C LYS A 466 7.01 -5.65 -9.46
N ASP A 467 6.92 -5.10 -8.26
CA ASP A 467 7.66 -3.93 -7.81
C ASP A 467 7.52 -2.71 -8.74
N TYR A 468 6.30 -2.43 -9.23
CA TYR A 468 5.99 -1.17 -9.93
C TYR A 468 4.93 -0.35 -9.19
N GLN A 469 4.86 0.94 -9.50
CA GLN A 469 3.88 1.86 -8.91
C GLN A 469 2.68 2.01 -9.83
N LEU A 470 1.49 1.86 -9.23
CA LEU A 470 0.21 2.07 -9.91
C LEU A 470 -0.23 3.52 -9.73
N ASP A 471 -0.53 4.21 -10.83
CA ASP A 471 -1.04 5.59 -10.81
C ASP A 471 -2.56 5.57 -10.64
N GLY A 472 -3.01 5.87 -9.41
CA GLY A 472 -4.41 5.82 -9.04
C GLY A 472 -5.32 6.71 -9.88
N ASN A 473 -4.85 7.89 -10.27
CA ASN A 473 -5.66 8.84 -11.05
C ASN A 473 -5.85 8.34 -12.48
N LYS A 474 -4.78 7.82 -13.09
CA LYS A 474 -4.85 7.22 -14.44
C LYS A 474 -5.74 5.99 -14.47
N GLU A 475 -5.67 5.14 -13.44
CA GLU A 475 -6.58 3.98 -13.34
C GLU A 475 -8.05 4.40 -13.31
N MET A 476 -8.40 5.40 -12.48
CA MET A 476 -9.78 5.90 -12.39
C MET A 476 -10.27 6.44 -13.74
N VAL A 477 -9.44 7.22 -14.45
CA VAL A 477 -9.78 7.74 -15.79
C VAL A 477 -9.88 6.62 -16.83
N ALA A 478 -8.98 5.64 -16.81
CA ALA A 478 -8.99 4.52 -17.75
C ALA A 478 -10.23 3.64 -17.59
N LEU A 479 -10.55 3.25 -16.34
CA LEU A 479 -11.75 2.48 -16.00
C LEU A 479 -13.03 3.24 -16.33
N GLY A 480 -13.05 4.55 -16.08
CA GLY A 480 -14.19 5.40 -16.44
C GLY A 480 -14.40 5.48 -17.95
N THR A 481 -13.33 5.77 -18.69
CA THR A 481 -13.39 5.94 -20.14
C THR A 481 -13.75 4.63 -20.86
N MET A 482 -13.22 3.49 -20.42
CA MET A 482 -13.58 2.20 -21.01
C MET A 482 -15.05 1.84 -20.79
N ASN A 483 -15.66 2.23 -19.67
CA ASN A 483 -17.07 1.99 -19.39
C ASN A 483 -17.99 2.98 -20.13
N ILE A 484 -17.57 4.25 -20.26
CA ILE A 484 -18.26 5.23 -21.11
C ILE A 484 -18.31 4.73 -22.56
N ILE A 485 -17.16 4.42 -23.15
CA ILE A 485 -17.09 3.94 -24.53
C ILE A 485 -17.77 2.56 -24.67
N GLY A 486 -17.56 1.66 -23.70
CA GLY A 486 -18.20 0.35 -23.67
C GLY A 486 -19.73 0.44 -23.72
N SER A 487 -20.34 1.32 -22.92
CA SER A 487 -21.80 1.51 -22.91
C SER A 487 -22.37 2.02 -24.24
N MET A 488 -21.56 2.69 -25.06
CA MET A 488 -21.90 3.12 -26.42
C MET A 488 -21.77 1.99 -27.47
N THR A 489 -21.11 0.88 -27.11
CA THR A 489 -20.85 -0.28 -27.96
C THR A 489 -21.49 -1.56 -27.42
N SER A 490 -22.67 -1.46 -26.82
CA SER A 490 -23.45 -2.57 -26.25
C SER A 490 -22.74 -3.38 -25.17
N CYS A 491 -21.86 -2.75 -24.39
CA CYS A 491 -21.23 -3.38 -23.22
C CYS A 491 -21.92 -2.94 -21.94
N TYR A 492 -21.98 -3.83 -20.96
CA TYR A 492 -22.30 -3.46 -19.57
C TYR A 492 -21.01 -3.39 -18.73
N VAL A 493 -21.12 -2.86 -17.50
CA VAL A 493 -20.00 -2.55 -16.59
C VAL A 493 -18.91 -3.62 -16.63
N ALA A 494 -17.73 -3.22 -17.09
CA ALA A 494 -16.51 -4.00 -17.09
C ALA A 494 -15.54 -3.46 -16.04
N THR A 495 -14.71 -4.35 -15.49
CA THR A 495 -13.69 -4.02 -14.50
C THR A 495 -12.53 -5.02 -14.55
N GLY A 496 -11.54 -4.87 -13.67
CA GLY A 496 -10.47 -5.85 -13.50
C GLY A 496 -10.96 -7.11 -12.79
N SER A 497 -10.60 -8.28 -13.32
CA SER A 497 -10.91 -9.56 -12.69
C SER A 497 -9.70 -10.15 -11.97
N PHE A 498 -9.83 -10.46 -10.68
CA PHE A 498 -8.73 -11.05 -9.90
C PHE A 498 -8.26 -12.39 -10.50
N SER A 499 -9.19 -13.30 -10.82
CA SER A 499 -8.87 -14.61 -11.40
C SER A 499 -8.18 -14.51 -12.76
N ARG A 500 -8.63 -13.61 -13.63
CA ARG A 500 -8.02 -13.42 -14.97
C ARG A 500 -6.66 -12.77 -14.87
N SER A 501 -6.52 -11.78 -14.00
CA SER A 501 -5.24 -11.08 -13.76
C SER A 501 -4.22 -12.03 -13.13
N ALA A 502 -4.64 -12.93 -12.24
CA ALA A 502 -3.79 -13.99 -11.70
C ALA A 502 -3.25 -14.92 -12.79
N VAL A 503 -4.11 -15.32 -13.74
CA VAL A 503 -3.68 -16.13 -14.89
C VAL A 503 -2.81 -15.33 -15.86
N ASN A 504 -3.11 -14.06 -16.10
CA ASN A 504 -2.31 -13.14 -16.92
C ASN A 504 -0.88 -13.02 -16.36
N PHE A 505 -0.78 -12.76 -15.05
CA PHE A 505 0.47 -12.70 -14.30
C PHE A 505 1.23 -14.03 -14.39
N MET A 506 0.57 -15.16 -14.13
CA MET A 506 1.21 -16.48 -14.22
C MET A 506 1.62 -16.89 -15.64
N SER A 507 0.94 -16.38 -16.67
CA SER A 507 1.30 -16.61 -18.07
C SER A 507 2.48 -15.76 -18.52
N GLY A 508 3.01 -14.89 -17.63
CA GLY A 508 4.22 -14.11 -17.88
C GLY A 508 3.97 -12.85 -18.70
N CYS A 509 2.78 -12.24 -18.60
CA CYS A 509 2.53 -10.94 -19.21
C CYS A 509 3.54 -9.89 -18.78
N GLN A 510 3.81 -8.92 -19.64
CA GLN A 510 4.78 -7.85 -19.43
C GLN A 510 4.13 -6.48 -19.65
N THR A 511 3.10 -6.38 -20.49
CA THR A 511 2.42 -5.12 -20.80
C THR A 511 0.92 -5.31 -20.96
N THR A 512 0.19 -4.19 -21.09
CA THR A 512 -1.25 -4.18 -21.38
C THR A 512 -1.62 -4.75 -22.76
N VAL A 513 -0.64 -5.09 -23.61
CA VAL A 513 -0.87 -5.77 -24.89
C VAL A 513 -1.58 -7.11 -24.70
N SER A 514 -1.48 -7.76 -23.55
CA SER A 514 -2.25 -8.99 -23.30
C SER A 514 -3.77 -8.76 -23.35
N ASN A 515 -4.27 -7.58 -22.93
CA ASN A 515 -5.67 -7.18 -23.09
C ASN A 515 -6.04 -6.96 -24.57
N ILE A 516 -5.13 -6.41 -25.38
CA ILE A 516 -5.34 -6.24 -26.83
C ILE A 516 -5.46 -7.61 -27.51
N VAL A 517 -4.52 -8.51 -27.23
CA VAL A 517 -4.53 -9.86 -27.79
C VAL A 517 -5.79 -10.61 -27.35
N MET A 518 -6.15 -10.53 -26.07
CA MET A 518 -7.38 -11.12 -25.55
C MET A 518 -8.61 -10.60 -26.30
N SER A 519 -8.73 -9.29 -26.45
CA SER A 519 -9.84 -8.64 -27.15
C SER A 519 -9.94 -9.09 -28.62
N LEU A 520 -8.82 -9.14 -29.34
CA LEU A 520 -8.77 -9.63 -30.73
C LEU A 520 -9.21 -11.09 -30.85
N VAL A 521 -8.84 -11.94 -29.90
CA VAL A 521 -9.25 -13.35 -29.88
C VAL A 521 -10.74 -13.49 -29.56
N VAL A 522 -11.29 -12.67 -28.66
CA VAL A 522 -12.73 -12.62 -28.38
C VAL A 522 -13.50 -12.16 -29.62
N MET A 523 -13.03 -11.12 -30.31
CA MET A 523 -13.58 -10.66 -31.59
C MET A 523 -13.60 -11.78 -32.64
N LEU A 524 -12.47 -12.48 -32.81
CA LEU A 524 -12.37 -13.60 -33.75
C LEU A 524 -13.29 -14.76 -33.35
N THR A 525 -13.52 -14.95 -32.05
CA THR A 525 -14.45 -15.96 -31.54
C THR A 525 -15.91 -15.61 -31.84
N LEU A 526 -16.28 -14.35 -31.74
CA LEU A 526 -17.61 -13.85 -32.07
C LEU A 526 -17.92 -13.96 -33.58
N LEU A 527 -16.89 -13.85 -34.44
CA LEU A 527 -17.02 -13.91 -35.90
C LEU A 527 -16.91 -15.33 -36.48
N LEU A 528 -15.94 -16.13 -36.01
CA LEU A 528 -15.53 -17.39 -36.67
C LEU A 528 -15.45 -18.59 -35.72
N ILE A 529 -14.84 -18.44 -34.53
CA ILE A 529 -14.38 -19.57 -33.70
C ILE A 529 -15.44 -20.07 -32.69
N THR A 530 -16.64 -19.49 -32.69
CA THR A 530 -17.73 -19.86 -31.77
C THR A 530 -17.99 -21.38 -31.62
N PRO A 531 -17.96 -22.19 -32.70
CA PRO A 531 -18.20 -23.64 -32.58
C PRO A 531 -17.11 -24.40 -31.81
N LEU A 532 -15.87 -23.89 -31.79
CA LEU A 532 -14.72 -24.57 -31.20
C LEU A 532 -14.81 -24.58 -29.67
N PHE A 533 -15.30 -23.50 -29.08
CA PHE A 533 -15.42 -23.37 -27.62
C PHE A 533 -16.63 -24.10 -27.03
N LYS A 534 -17.55 -24.59 -27.88
CA LYS A 534 -18.78 -25.28 -27.44
C LYS A 534 -18.50 -26.51 -26.57
N TYR A 535 -17.37 -27.19 -26.77
CA TYR A 535 -17.06 -28.43 -26.06
C TYR A 535 -16.10 -28.23 -24.89
N THR A 536 -15.75 -26.99 -24.55
CA THR A 536 -14.84 -26.72 -23.44
C THR A 536 -15.53 -27.04 -22.10
N PRO A 537 -14.96 -27.94 -21.26
CA PRO A 537 -15.58 -28.32 -20.00
C PRO A 537 -15.37 -27.26 -18.91
N ASN A 538 -16.35 -27.03 -18.05
CA ASN A 538 -16.16 -26.11 -16.91
C ASN A 538 -15.04 -26.56 -15.94
N ALA A 539 -14.80 -27.86 -15.86
CA ALA A 539 -13.77 -28.44 -14.98
C ALA A 539 -12.36 -27.92 -15.29
N ILE A 540 -12.01 -27.77 -16.58
CA ILE A 540 -10.68 -27.31 -16.96
C ILE A 540 -10.43 -25.86 -16.53
N LEU A 541 -11.46 -25.02 -16.67
CA LEU A 541 -11.41 -23.61 -16.28
C LEU A 541 -11.19 -23.50 -14.77
N SER A 542 -11.91 -24.30 -13.99
CA SER A 542 -11.74 -24.38 -12.54
C SER A 542 -10.34 -24.82 -12.14
N SER A 543 -9.77 -25.83 -12.81
CA SER A 543 -8.39 -26.28 -12.54
C SER A 543 -7.34 -25.21 -12.88
N ILE A 544 -7.51 -24.47 -13.98
CA ILE A 544 -6.62 -23.37 -14.35
C ILE A 544 -6.66 -22.27 -13.29
N ILE A 545 -7.86 -21.86 -12.87
CA ILE A 545 -8.02 -20.79 -11.88
C ILE A 545 -7.46 -21.22 -10.52
N ILE A 546 -7.75 -22.45 -10.05
CA ILE A 546 -7.19 -22.99 -8.80
C ILE A 546 -5.66 -22.97 -8.85
N SER A 547 -5.06 -23.47 -9.94
CA SER A 547 -3.60 -23.46 -10.10
C SER A 547 -3.00 -22.05 -10.10
N ALA A 548 -3.74 -21.08 -10.65
CA ALA A 548 -3.34 -19.69 -10.70
C ALA A 548 -3.31 -19.04 -9.30
N VAL A 549 -4.41 -19.13 -8.57
CA VAL A 549 -4.57 -18.41 -7.29
C VAL A 549 -3.76 -19.00 -6.14
N ILE A 550 -3.44 -20.30 -6.16
CA ILE A 550 -2.56 -20.93 -5.16
C ILE A 550 -1.20 -20.23 -5.11
N GLY A 551 -0.72 -19.70 -6.25
CA GLY A 551 0.55 -18.97 -6.30
C GLY A 551 0.56 -17.60 -5.64
N LEU A 552 -0.60 -17.08 -5.23
CA LEU A 552 -0.74 -15.74 -4.66
C LEU A 552 -0.70 -15.71 -3.12
N ILE A 553 -0.71 -16.87 -2.48
CA ILE A 553 -0.67 -16.98 -1.02
C ILE A 553 0.78 -16.86 -0.55
N ASP A 554 1.13 -15.69 0.01
CA ASP A 554 2.47 -15.43 0.58
C ASP A 554 2.45 -15.56 2.11
N TYR A 555 2.61 -16.79 2.59
CA TYR A 555 2.67 -17.07 4.03
C TYR A 555 3.97 -16.55 4.68
N GLU A 556 5.06 -16.42 3.92
CA GLU A 556 6.34 -15.93 4.43
C GLU A 556 6.27 -14.43 4.74
N ALA A 557 5.61 -13.65 3.88
CA ALA A 557 5.32 -12.25 4.12
C ALA A 557 4.46 -12.05 5.37
N ALA A 558 3.40 -12.85 5.55
CA ALA A 558 2.55 -12.78 6.74
C ALA A 558 3.33 -13.05 8.05
N LEU A 559 4.21 -14.05 8.04
CA LEU A 559 5.09 -14.35 9.18
C LEU A 559 6.10 -13.24 9.44
N ARG A 560 6.62 -12.59 8.40
CA ARG A 560 7.52 -11.44 8.53
C ARG A 560 6.80 -10.24 9.14
N ILE A 561 5.59 -9.94 8.67
CA ILE A 561 4.74 -8.86 9.22
C ILE A 561 4.50 -9.12 10.72
N TRP A 562 4.15 -10.35 11.11
CA TRP A 562 3.98 -10.72 12.52
C TRP A 562 5.23 -10.43 13.36
N LYS A 563 6.43 -10.67 12.83
CA LYS A 563 7.69 -10.42 13.56
C LYS A 563 8.01 -8.93 13.67
N VAL A 564 7.64 -8.12 12.67
CA VAL A 564 8.01 -6.70 12.58
C VAL A 564 7.01 -5.78 13.28
N ASP A 565 5.72 -5.86 12.94
CA ASP A 565 4.69 -4.98 13.50
C ASP A 565 3.38 -5.75 13.74
N LYS A 566 2.99 -5.86 15.01
CA LYS A 566 1.79 -6.58 15.44
C LYS A 566 0.50 -5.90 14.96
N PHE A 567 0.46 -4.57 14.88
CA PHE A 567 -0.71 -3.84 14.41
C PHE A 567 -0.92 -4.03 12.92
N ASP A 568 0.16 -4.07 12.14
CA ASP A 568 0.08 -4.39 10.70
C ASP A 568 -0.35 -5.84 10.48
N PHE A 569 0.08 -6.77 11.35
CA PHE A 569 -0.44 -8.13 11.31
C PHE A 569 -1.95 -8.21 11.61
N ILE A 570 -2.47 -7.38 12.51
CA ILE A 570 -3.93 -7.31 12.76
C ILE A 570 -4.65 -6.82 11.50
N ALA A 571 -4.11 -5.82 10.79
CA ALA A 571 -4.68 -5.38 9.51
C ALA A 571 -4.65 -6.49 8.45
N CYS A 572 -3.52 -7.21 8.34
CA CYS A 572 -3.37 -8.38 7.46
C CYS A 572 -4.38 -9.48 7.78
N MET A 573 -4.51 -9.87 9.05
CA MET A 573 -5.45 -10.91 9.47
C MET A 573 -6.91 -10.46 9.34
N GLY A 574 -7.19 -9.18 9.62
CA GLY A 574 -8.52 -8.59 9.40
C GLY A 574 -8.93 -8.62 7.93
N ALA A 575 -8.00 -8.31 7.02
CA ALA A 575 -8.22 -8.46 5.59
C ALA A 575 -8.50 -9.93 5.23
N PHE A 576 -7.61 -10.84 5.64
CA PHE A 576 -7.70 -12.27 5.34
C PHE A 576 -9.04 -12.87 5.81
N LEU A 577 -9.38 -12.69 7.08
CA LEU A 577 -10.61 -13.23 7.67
C LEU A 577 -11.86 -12.56 7.10
N GLY A 578 -11.82 -11.24 6.88
CA GLY A 578 -12.94 -10.52 6.29
C GLY A 578 -13.27 -11.00 4.87
N VAL A 579 -12.25 -11.26 4.04
CA VAL A 579 -12.43 -11.80 2.69
C VAL A 579 -12.96 -13.24 2.70
N VAL A 580 -12.44 -14.09 3.60
CA VAL A 580 -12.80 -15.52 3.65
C VAL A 580 -14.21 -15.74 4.21
N PHE A 581 -14.58 -15.01 5.26
CA PHE A 581 -15.85 -15.24 5.98
C PHE A 581 -16.99 -14.36 5.55
N VAL A 582 -16.73 -13.24 4.87
CA VAL A 582 -17.76 -12.28 4.49
C VAL A 582 -17.74 -12.04 2.98
N SER A 583 -16.89 -11.12 2.52
CA SER A 583 -16.75 -10.80 1.10
C SER A 583 -15.43 -10.07 0.86
N VAL A 584 -15.02 -10.05 -0.41
CA VAL A 584 -13.77 -9.42 -0.86
C VAL A 584 -13.76 -7.92 -0.49
N GLU A 585 -14.89 -7.24 -0.68
CA GLU A 585 -15.06 -5.81 -0.43
C GLU A 585 -15.01 -5.49 1.07
N ILE A 586 -15.68 -6.30 1.89
CA ILE A 586 -15.74 -6.10 3.34
C ILE A 586 -14.39 -6.37 3.98
N GLY A 587 -13.66 -7.40 3.53
CA GLY A 587 -12.30 -7.64 3.99
C GLY A 587 -11.36 -6.48 3.71
N LEU A 588 -11.46 -5.86 2.52
CA LEU A 588 -10.69 -4.67 2.18
C LEU A 588 -11.05 -3.48 3.10
N LEU A 589 -12.35 -3.25 3.31
CA LEU A 589 -12.84 -2.18 4.19
C LEU A 589 -12.33 -2.35 5.63
N ILE A 590 -12.37 -3.57 6.17
CA ILE A 590 -11.84 -3.89 7.50
C ILE A 590 -10.35 -3.54 7.59
N ALA A 591 -9.57 -3.90 6.57
CA ALA A 591 -8.13 -3.64 6.55
C ALA A 591 -7.81 -2.13 6.52
N VAL A 592 -8.55 -1.36 5.72
CA VAL A 592 -8.43 0.11 5.67
C VAL A 592 -8.83 0.72 7.01
N CYS A 593 -9.95 0.31 7.60
CA CYS A 593 -10.40 0.78 8.90
C CYS A 593 -9.37 0.52 10.01
N ILE A 594 -8.76 -0.67 10.05
CA ILE A 594 -7.71 -1.01 11.01
C ILE A 594 -6.45 -0.14 10.77
N SER A 595 -6.06 0.05 9.51
CA SER A 595 -4.90 0.88 9.16
C SER A 595 -5.12 2.35 9.55
N LEU A 596 -6.31 2.90 9.30
CA LEU A 596 -6.70 4.24 9.72
C LEU A 596 -6.77 4.36 11.25
N ALA A 597 -7.30 3.35 11.94
CA ALA A 597 -7.33 3.32 13.40
C ALA A 597 -5.91 3.29 13.99
N LYS A 598 -4.97 2.56 13.39
CA LYS A 598 -3.55 2.56 13.78
C LYS A 598 -2.94 3.95 13.65
N ILE A 599 -3.15 4.62 12.51
CA ILE A 599 -2.67 5.99 12.27
C ILE A 599 -3.26 6.94 13.31
N LEU A 600 -4.57 6.88 13.54
CA LEU A 600 -5.25 7.72 14.52
C LEU A 600 -4.72 7.48 15.94
N LEU A 601 -4.44 6.24 16.32
CA LEU A 601 -3.84 5.91 17.62
C LEU A 601 -2.43 6.50 17.76
N GLN A 602 -1.60 6.39 16.72
CA GLN A 602 -0.25 6.97 16.71
C GLN A 602 -0.27 8.50 16.79
N VAL A 603 -1.21 9.15 16.11
CA VAL A 603 -1.37 10.62 16.14
C VAL A 603 -1.92 11.09 17.48
N THR A 604 -2.89 10.38 18.08
CA THR A 604 -3.52 10.73 19.37
C THR A 604 -2.64 10.45 20.58
N ARG A 605 -1.76 9.44 20.51
CA ARG A 605 -0.83 9.04 21.59
C ARG A 605 0.62 9.04 21.08
N PRO A 606 1.18 10.22 20.76
CA PRO A 606 2.55 10.32 20.30
C PRO A 606 3.53 9.90 21.41
N ARG A 607 4.70 9.39 21.00
CA ARG A 607 5.78 9.09 21.95
C ARG A 607 6.36 10.38 22.51
N THR A 608 6.68 10.36 23.80
CA THR A 608 7.47 11.40 24.46
C THR A 608 8.69 10.75 25.09
N ALA A 609 9.84 11.41 25.03
CA ALA A 609 11.09 10.89 25.54
C ALA A 609 11.67 11.84 26.59
N LEU A 610 12.25 11.26 27.64
CA LEU A 610 13.03 12.01 28.63
C LEU A 610 14.48 12.05 28.17
N LEU A 611 15.06 13.25 28.09
CA LEU A 611 16.41 13.45 27.57
C LEU A 611 17.42 13.60 28.71
N GLY A 612 18.58 12.96 28.54
CA GLY A 612 19.77 13.13 29.37
C GLY A 612 20.95 13.62 28.55
N ASN A 613 21.92 14.26 29.20
CA ASN A 613 23.17 14.68 28.58
C ASN A 613 24.13 13.48 28.48
N LEU A 614 24.70 13.27 27.29
CA LEU A 614 25.78 12.30 27.13
C LEU A 614 27.09 12.91 27.68
N PRO A 615 27.78 12.22 28.63
CA PRO A 615 28.96 12.76 29.29
C PRO A 615 30.00 13.29 28.30
N LYS A 616 30.59 14.45 28.62
CA LYS A 616 31.62 15.14 27.80
C LYS A 616 31.13 15.56 26.41
N THR A 617 29.82 15.62 26.18
CA THR A 617 29.24 16.12 24.93
C THR A 617 28.15 17.15 25.19
N THR A 618 27.77 17.89 24.16
CA THR A 618 26.61 18.79 24.16
C THR A 618 25.32 18.10 23.72
N LEU A 619 25.35 16.77 23.53
CA LEU A 619 24.24 16.00 22.98
C LEU A 619 23.27 15.55 24.07
N TYR A 620 21.99 15.77 23.81
CA TYR A 620 20.89 15.28 24.63
C TYR A 620 20.16 14.15 23.91
N ARG A 621 20.04 13.00 24.57
CA ARG A 621 19.48 11.76 24.00
C ARG A 621 18.52 11.09 24.97
N ASN A 622 17.63 10.27 24.41
CA ASN A 622 16.66 9.50 25.19
C ASN A 622 17.40 8.54 26.13
N ILE A 623 17.14 8.65 27.43
CA ILE A 623 17.78 7.85 28.48
C ILE A 623 17.42 6.36 28.34
N GLU A 624 16.21 6.04 27.87
CA GLU A 624 15.79 4.64 27.64
C GLU A 624 16.61 3.98 26.52
N GLN A 625 17.03 4.76 25.53
CA GLN A 625 17.85 4.27 24.41
C GLN A 625 19.35 4.30 24.73
N TYR A 626 19.79 5.29 25.51
CA TYR A 626 21.20 5.50 25.90
C TYR A 626 21.30 5.57 27.42
N PRO A 627 21.54 4.43 28.10
CA PRO A 627 21.61 4.37 29.56
C PRO A 627 22.73 5.22 30.17
N GLU A 628 23.75 5.56 29.39
CA GLU A 628 24.86 6.42 29.79
C GLU A 628 24.48 7.92 29.86
N ALA A 629 23.32 8.30 29.32
CA ALA A 629 22.86 9.68 29.32
C ALA A 629 22.43 10.09 30.75
N ALA A 630 23.14 11.06 31.33
CA ALA A 630 22.91 11.53 32.68
C ALA A 630 21.84 12.64 32.72
N LYS A 631 20.94 12.56 33.70
CA LYS A 631 19.96 13.62 33.96
C LYS A 631 20.66 14.87 34.48
N VAL A 632 20.14 16.05 34.12
CA VAL A 632 20.65 17.32 34.61
C VAL A 632 19.98 17.64 35.95
N PRO A 633 20.73 17.88 37.04
CA PRO A 633 20.14 18.22 38.34
C PRO A 633 19.27 19.48 38.24
N GLY A 634 18.06 19.43 38.83
CA GLY A 634 17.12 20.56 38.85
C GLY A 634 16.39 20.85 37.53
N ALA A 635 16.69 20.13 36.44
CA ALA A 635 16.05 20.35 35.14
C ALA A 635 15.44 19.06 34.58
N LEU A 636 14.19 19.14 34.13
CA LEU A 636 13.52 18.08 33.40
C LEU A 636 13.47 18.42 31.92
N ILE A 637 13.98 17.53 31.07
CA ILE A 637 14.04 17.74 29.62
C ILE A 637 13.15 16.71 28.93
N VAL A 638 12.08 17.17 28.30
CA VAL A 638 11.10 16.31 27.62
C VAL A 638 11.06 16.65 26.14
N ARG A 639 11.20 15.64 25.28
CA ARG A 639 11.04 15.76 23.84
C ARG A 639 9.68 15.27 23.39
N ILE A 640 9.04 16.04 22.51
CA ILE A 640 7.76 15.70 21.88
C ILE A 640 8.05 15.21 20.45
N ASP A 641 7.80 13.93 20.17
CA ASP A 641 8.14 13.30 18.89
C ASP A 641 7.00 13.40 17.84
N SER A 642 6.15 14.44 17.90
CA SER A 642 5.00 14.59 16.99
C SER A 642 4.48 16.04 16.92
N ALA A 643 3.72 16.34 15.86
CA ALA A 643 2.89 17.54 15.79
C ALA A 643 1.84 17.57 16.92
N VAL A 644 1.49 18.77 17.37
CA VAL A 644 0.56 18.97 18.49
C VAL A 644 -0.76 19.53 17.96
N TYR A 645 -1.77 18.66 17.91
CA TYR A 645 -3.10 18.97 17.41
C TYR A 645 -4.18 18.82 18.50
N PHE A 646 -5.42 19.21 18.20
CA PHE A 646 -6.58 19.04 19.06
C PHE A 646 -6.76 17.59 19.55
N THR A 647 -6.34 16.62 18.72
CA THR A 647 -6.44 15.18 19.03
C THR A 647 -5.49 14.72 20.13
N ASN A 648 -4.31 15.34 20.29
CA ASN A 648 -3.26 14.87 21.19
C ASN A 648 -2.76 15.91 22.19
N SER A 649 -3.10 17.19 22.03
CA SER A 649 -2.66 18.31 22.87
C SER A 649 -2.88 18.08 24.37
N ASN A 650 -4.08 17.65 24.76
CA ASN A 650 -4.40 17.29 26.14
C ASN A 650 -3.57 16.11 26.65
N TYR A 651 -3.33 15.09 25.81
CA TYR A 651 -2.50 13.95 26.18
C TYR A 651 -1.05 14.36 26.37
N VAL A 652 -0.48 15.17 25.48
CA VAL A 652 0.90 15.68 25.57
C VAL A 652 1.07 16.50 26.85
N LYS A 653 0.17 17.46 27.12
CA LYS A 653 0.16 18.25 28.37
C LYS A 653 0.17 17.34 29.60
N GLU A 654 -0.80 16.44 29.71
CA GLU A 654 -0.92 15.55 30.87
C GLU A 654 0.26 14.57 30.97
N ARG A 655 0.84 14.16 29.84
CA ARG A 655 2.00 13.27 29.82
C ARG A 655 3.27 13.98 30.32
N ILE A 656 3.46 15.25 29.96
CA ILE A 656 4.55 16.10 30.46
C ILE A 656 4.40 16.30 31.97
N LEU A 657 3.19 16.67 32.43
CA LEU A 657 2.91 16.82 33.86
C LEU A 657 3.11 15.51 34.63
N ARG A 658 2.76 14.36 34.04
CA ARG A 658 3.02 13.05 34.65
C ARG A 658 4.51 12.78 34.78
N TRP A 659 5.31 13.05 33.75
CA TRP A 659 6.78 12.93 33.84
C TRP A 659 7.35 13.80 34.95
N LEU A 660 6.85 15.03 35.11
CA LEU A 660 7.28 15.93 36.18
C LEU A 660 6.98 15.34 37.56
N ARG A 661 5.74 14.86 37.79
CA ARG A 661 5.36 14.23 39.06
C ARG A 661 6.18 12.97 39.37
N ASP A 662 6.36 12.10 38.38
CA ASP A 662 7.09 10.83 38.53
C ASP A 662 8.57 11.09 38.90
N GLU A 663 9.19 12.13 38.32
CA GLU A 663 10.57 12.52 38.64
C GLU A 663 10.69 13.22 39.98
N GLU A 664 9.76 14.11 40.33
CA GLU A 664 9.75 14.76 41.66
C GLU A 664 9.62 13.74 42.79
N GLU A 665 8.78 12.72 42.63
CA GLU A 665 8.62 11.63 43.61
C GLU A 665 9.94 10.86 43.79
N GLN A 666 10.64 10.55 42.70
CA GLN A 666 11.96 9.90 42.75
C GLN A 666 13.04 10.77 43.40
N LEU A 667 13.03 12.08 43.14
CA LEU A 667 13.99 13.02 43.73
C LEU A 667 13.73 13.19 45.23
N ASN A 668 12.47 13.28 45.65
CA ASN A 668 12.08 13.33 47.05
C ASN A 668 12.52 12.07 47.80
N ALA A 669 12.33 10.89 47.22
CA ALA A 669 12.79 9.62 47.80
C ALA A 669 14.32 9.55 47.98
N LYS A 670 15.07 10.26 47.12
CA LYS A 670 16.55 10.33 47.16
C LYS A 670 17.07 11.58 47.89
N SER A 671 16.19 12.40 48.46
CA SER A 671 16.52 13.69 49.09
C SER A 671 17.35 14.62 48.19
N LEU A 672 17.06 14.60 46.89
CA LEU A 672 17.71 15.44 45.87
C LEU A 672 16.93 16.75 45.66
N PRO A 673 17.58 17.80 45.10
CA PRO A 673 16.92 19.08 44.84
C PRO A 673 15.72 18.92 43.89
N LYS A 674 14.67 19.71 44.15
CA LYS A 674 13.45 19.75 43.33
C LYS A 674 13.74 20.26 41.92
N ILE A 675 12.88 19.89 40.99
CA ILE A 675 12.93 20.36 39.61
C ILE A 675 12.43 21.82 39.60
N THR A 676 13.25 22.73 39.08
CA THR A 676 12.91 24.16 38.97
C THR A 676 12.66 24.56 37.51
N ILE A 677 13.14 23.77 36.55
CA ILE A 677 13.08 24.09 35.13
C ILE A 677 12.56 22.88 34.34
N LEU A 678 11.58 23.12 33.47
CA LEU A 678 11.10 22.18 32.47
C LEU A 678 11.48 22.69 31.07
N ILE A 679 12.34 21.95 30.37
CA ILE A 679 12.72 22.22 29.00
C ILE A 679 11.94 21.28 28.08
N VAL A 680 11.15 21.85 27.18
CA VAL A 680 10.43 21.12 26.14
C VAL A 680 11.20 21.23 24.83
N ASP A 681 11.76 20.11 24.37
CA ASP A 681 12.39 20.01 23.06
C ASP A 681 11.30 19.87 21.98
N MET A 682 11.13 20.94 21.22
CA MET A 682 10.17 21.09 20.13
C MET A 682 10.80 20.78 18.76
N SER A 683 12.06 20.32 18.70
CA SER A 683 12.74 20.00 17.44
C SER A 683 11.92 19.09 16.51
N PRO A 684 11.25 18.01 17.01
CA PRO A 684 10.45 17.13 16.16
C PRO A 684 9.02 17.62 15.92
N VAL A 685 8.61 18.74 16.53
CA VAL A 685 7.25 19.27 16.41
C VAL A 685 7.15 20.04 15.10
N ILE A 686 6.55 19.39 14.10
CA ILE A 686 6.42 19.93 12.74
C ILE A 686 5.38 21.06 12.69
N ASP A 687 4.28 20.90 13.44
CA ASP A 687 3.17 21.84 13.46
C ASP A 687 2.42 21.87 14.80
N ILE A 688 1.72 22.97 15.06
CA ILE A 688 0.83 23.16 16.21
C ILE A 688 -0.48 23.83 15.79
N ASP A 689 -1.62 23.38 16.32
CA ASP A 689 -2.91 24.05 16.12
C ASP A 689 -3.33 24.91 17.32
N THR A 690 -4.48 25.58 17.21
CA THR A 690 -5.00 26.47 18.25
C THR A 690 -5.28 25.73 19.56
N SER A 691 -5.77 24.49 19.51
CA SER A 691 -5.97 23.65 20.68
C SER A 691 -4.64 23.25 21.33
N GLY A 692 -3.61 22.96 20.53
CA GLY A 692 -2.24 22.75 20.98
C GLY A 692 -1.68 23.96 21.74
N ILE A 693 -1.82 25.16 21.18
CA ILE A 693 -1.36 26.40 21.82
C ILE A 693 -2.08 26.61 23.16
N HIS A 694 -3.40 26.44 23.19
CA HIS A 694 -4.18 26.56 24.43
C HIS A 694 -3.75 25.53 25.50
N ALA A 695 -3.42 24.29 25.10
CA ALA A 695 -2.89 23.28 26.02
C ALA A 695 -1.53 23.68 26.59
N PHE A 696 -0.68 24.33 25.80
CA PHE A 696 0.61 24.88 26.25
C PHE A 696 0.45 26.10 27.17
N GLU A 697 -0.55 26.96 26.95
CA GLU A 697 -0.92 28.04 27.89
C GLU A 697 -1.37 27.50 29.24
N GLU A 698 -2.18 26.43 29.24
CA GLU A 698 -2.61 25.78 30.46
C GLU A 698 -1.47 25.05 31.17
N LEU A 699 -0.56 24.42 30.40
CA LEU A 699 0.68 23.85 30.91
C LEU A 699 1.52 24.93 31.61
N TYR A 700 1.74 26.07 30.97
CA TYR A 700 2.47 27.19 31.55
C TYR A 700 1.84 27.69 32.86
N LYS A 701 0.53 27.92 32.89
CA LYS A 701 -0.20 28.33 34.10
C LYS A 701 -0.09 27.30 35.23
N THR A 702 -0.06 26.02 34.90
CA THR A 702 0.07 24.93 35.86
C THR A 702 1.47 24.88 36.45
N LEU A 703 2.50 24.99 35.60
CA LEU A 703 3.91 25.02 36.02
C LEU A 703 4.24 26.26 36.85
N GLN A 704 3.66 27.41 36.52
CA GLN A 704 3.83 28.64 37.29
C GLN A 704 3.30 28.50 38.72
N LYS A 705 2.16 27.81 38.92
CA LYS A 705 1.63 27.50 40.26
C LYS A 705 2.51 26.54 41.05
N GLN A 706 3.35 25.75 40.36
CA GLN A 706 4.30 24.80 40.96
C GLN A 706 5.72 25.39 41.06
N GLU A 707 5.90 26.68 40.75
CA GLU A 707 7.20 27.37 40.74
C GLU A 707 8.23 26.75 39.77
N VAL A 708 7.75 26.07 38.72
CA VAL A 708 8.59 25.48 37.66
C VAL A 708 8.59 26.39 36.43
N GLN A 709 9.78 26.75 35.94
CA GLN A 709 9.93 27.56 34.74
C GLN A 709 9.81 26.70 33.47
N LEU A 710 8.92 27.10 32.55
CA LEU A 710 8.78 26.49 31.23
C LEU A 710 9.75 27.13 30.22
N VAL A 711 10.50 26.30 29.52
CA VAL A 711 11.48 26.70 28.49
C VAL A 711 11.23 25.90 27.22
N LEU A 712 11.26 26.56 26.06
CA LEU A 712 11.11 25.91 24.76
C LEU A 712 12.46 25.84 24.05
N ALA A 713 12.81 24.67 23.51
CA ALA A 713 14.01 24.47 22.71
C ALA A 713 13.63 24.11 21.26
N ASN A 714 14.27 24.80 20.30
CA ASN A 714 14.21 24.57 18.87
C ASN A 714 12.79 24.43 18.26
N PRO A 715 11.87 25.38 18.48
CA PRO A 715 10.58 25.34 17.79
C PRO A 715 10.77 25.53 16.28
N GLY A 716 10.15 24.66 15.48
CA GLY A 716 10.17 24.78 14.02
C GLY A 716 9.57 26.10 13.51
N PRO A 717 9.86 26.51 12.26
CA PRO A 717 9.48 27.81 11.72
C PRO A 717 7.96 28.05 11.71
N VAL A 718 7.17 27.04 11.36
CA VAL A 718 5.69 27.12 11.37
C VAL A 718 5.17 27.23 12.81
N VAL A 719 5.77 26.48 13.73
CA VAL A 719 5.38 26.47 15.15
C VAL A 719 5.67 27.82 15.80
N ILE A 720 6.88 28.35 15.66
CA ILE A 720 7.24 29.64 16.26
C ILE A 720 6.40 30.79 15.70
N GLN A 721 6.07 30.76 14.41
CA GLN A 721 5.19 31.74 13.79
C GLN A 721 3.79 31.71 14.42
N LYS A 722 3.21 30.52 14.58
CA LYS A 722 1.88 30.36 15.20
C LYS A 722 1.88 30.75 16.68
N LEU A 723 2.92 30.38 17.43
CA LEU A 723 3.06 30.77 18.84
C LEU A 723 3.20 32.29 19.00
N HIS A 724 3.93 32.95 18.09
CA HIS A 724 4.06 34.40 18.07
C HIS A 724 2.74 35.09 17.74
N LEU A 725 2.01 34.61 16.72
CA LEU A 725 0.69 35.15 16.36
C LEU A 725 -0.34 34.97 17.49
N ALA A 726 -0.24 33.89 18.26
CA ALA A 726 -1.07 33.64 19.43
C ALA A 726 -0.60 34.38 20.70
N LYS A 727 0.45 35.21 20.62
CA LYS A 727 1.07 35.93 21.75
C LYS A 727 1.60 35.03 22.88
N PHE A 728 1.79 33.74 22.59
CA PHE A 728 2.35 32.80 23.56
C PHE A 728 3.82 33.06 23.86
N THR A 729 4.56 33.55 22.86
CA THR A 729 5.97 33.97 23.03
C THR A 729 6.13 35.18 23.96
N GLU A 730 5.10 36.03 24.05
CA GLU A 730 5.06 37.15 24.99
C GLU A 730 4.76 36.65 26.42
N LEU A 731 3.90 35.64 26.55
CA LEU A 731 3.54 35.01 27.84
C LEU A 731 4.72 34.33 28.55
N ILE A 732 5.57 33.59 27.83
CA ILE A 732 6.75 32.90 28.40
C ILE A 732 7.99 33.80 28.44
N SER A 733 7.96 34.97 27.78
CA SER A 733 9.11 35.82 27.46
C SER A 733 10.03 35.23 26.38
N GLN A 734 10.50 36.06 25.45
CA GLN A 734 11.36 35.64 24.34
C GLN A 734 12.70 35.04 24.81
N ASP A 735 13.19 35.43 25.99
CA ASP A 735 14.44 34.95 26.59
C ASP A 735 14.38 33.50 27.09
N LYS A 736 13.20 32.87 27.01
CA LYS A 736 12.96 31.46 27.40
C LYS A 736 12.75 30.55 26.19
N ILE A 737 13.09 31.02 24.99
CA ILE A 737 13.06 30.25 23.75
C ILE A 737 14.48 30.16 23.19
N PHE A 738 15.00 28.95 23.08
CA PHE A 738 16.40 28.70 22.71
C PHE A 738 16.51 27.91 21.41
N LEU A 739 17.64 28.05 20.71
CA LEU A 739 17.92 27.29 19.49
C LEU A 739 18.19 25.80 19.80
N SER A 740 18.76 25.48 20.96
CA SER A 740 19.06 24.10 21.35
C SER A 740 18.81 23.85 22.83
N VAL A 741 18.61 22.57 23.17
CA VAL A 741 18.48 22.12 24.57
C VAL A 741 19.74 22.45 25.37
N GLY A 742 20.93 22.33 24.78
CA GLY A 742 22.20 22.64 25.45
C GLY A 742 22.31 24.12 25.83
N GLU A 743 21.89 25.03 24.94
CA GLU A 743 21.84 26.47 25.25
C GLU A 743 20.84 26.76 26.37
N ALA A 744 19.66 26.13 26.34
CA ALA A 744 18.65 26.26 27.39
C ALA A 744 19.20 25.84 28.77
N VAL A 745 19.82 24.67 28.86
CA VAL A 745 20.42 24.17 30.12
C VAL A 745 21.53 25.09 30.61
N MET A 746 22.41 25.55 29.73
CA MET A 746 23.50 26.46 30.07
C MET A 746 22.97 27.81 30.59
N SER A 747 21.97 28.40 29.93
CA SER A 747 21.41 29.68 30.34
C SER A 747 20.67 29.59 31.68
N CYS A 748 19.90 28.52 31.90
CA CYS A 748 19.14 28.37 33.13
C CYS A 748 20.02 27.99 34.33
N SER A 749 21.08 27.20 34.13
CA SER A 749 22.05 26.89 35.19
C SER A 749 22.87 28.11 35.64
N LEU A 750 23.11 29.08 34.75
CA LEU A 750 23.78 30.36 35.08
C LEU A 750 22.89 31.28 35.93
N ASN A 751 21.59 31.34 35.65
CA ASN A 751 20.66 32.15 36.45
C ASN A 751 20.43 31.57 37.84
N SER A 752 20.33 30.24 37.96
CA SER A 752 20.22 29.57 39.27
C SER A 752 21.46 29.79 40.18
N ARG A 753 22.62 30.17 39.63
CA ARG A 753 23.82 30.55 40.39
C ARG A 753 23.93 32.03 40.73
N ARG A 754 23.11 32.90 40.12
CA ARG A 754 23.04 34.34 40.45
C ARG A 754 21.99 34.64 41.51
N ASP A 755 20.95 33.81 41.61
CA ASP A 755 19.83 33.97 42.54
C ASP A 755 20.05 33.21 43.88
N ALA A 756 21.15 32.47 44.00
CA ALA A 756 21.62 31.79 45.23
C ALA A 756 22.87 32.50 45.75
#